data_AF-A0A2G7GJW6-F1
#
_entry.id   AF-A0A2G7GJW6-F1
#
_cell.length_a   1.000
_cell.length_b   1.000
_cell.length_c   1.000
_cell.angle_alpha   90.00
_cell.angle_beta   90.00
_cell.angle_gamma   90.00
#
_symmetry.space_group_name_H-M   'P 1'
#
loop_
_entity.id
_entity.type
_entity.pdbx_description
1 polymer ?
#
loop_
_entity_poly.entity_id
_entity_poly.type
_entity_poly.pdbx_seq_one_letter_code
_entity_poly.pdbx_strand_id
1 'polypeptide(L)'
;MATIKGTSGNDTLSGNQNDDTLFGFAGDDLLLGRRGNDVLYGGRGKDTLRGGNGDDTLYGGLDDDILYGGNGNNILYGGLGDDVLYGVDGNDTLYGGAGNDTLSGGYGQKVLYGGDGDDTYIIDGYSTSQIIEAANSGIDTVILDYYNSATVRYELSANLENLTITDRVFPFIGIGTGTGNNLNNTITGNSSDNGLYGRAGNDLLIGNAGNDFLFGTDGTVGDKDTLTGGSGRDTFVLGNATTVFYDDRNSITPGFNDYALITDFNINDDLIRLNGKRTDYILRAFSGGGNLPAGTAIFRQVNGEVDELIAIVQGSSSLSLNGNYFKFTDDEIDLATLNGNNGFVINSGGAISNAGDVNGDGFDDLIIGISAPNSRYDPRPQEGQSYVIFGKASGFNATFDLATLNGSNGFVINRISGSVLVSSAGDVNGDGFDDLIIGSRAYDFSSGQSYVIFGRASEFDATLDLVELDGSNGFTFTTDGSSVSSAGDINGDGFDDLIIGSPTYDLSYDLSSGQSYVIFGKASGFGASLSSAQLNGNNGFTISDIDEYDGLGRGSNAGDINGDGFDDLIVSAPSADPNNQNNAGKSYVIFGKASGFNANLDLATLNGSNGFVVNGVEADDGLGGSASSAGDINGDGFDDLIIGAPSADPNNQNNAGKSYVIFGKASGFNANLDLTTLNGSNGFVINGVEADDGLGGSVSSAGDINGDGFDDLIIGAPSADPNFQTNAGQSYVIFGKASGFNANLDLATLGGNNGFVINGIDVFDLSGSSVSSAGDIDGDGFDDLIIGSAGADPNDTDAGESYVIFGRDFTNSVTHLGTDGDDTLIGTNGDDVLIGGRGNDRLIGGRGVDVLYGGAGDDTLSFGVRDRRLDGGSGIDTLTVDTNGITIDFTTLPRNQIRSIELIDLTGTGNNNLILTRLNLLNLSDTTNRLIVNGNAGDSVTSTGQGWIRGNETTLDGIRYNQFTAGAATLLVDTDITQIIS
;
A
#
# COMPACT_ATOMS: atom_id res chain seq x y z
N MET A 1 66.60 6.23 -2.26
CA MET A 1 67.40 4.99 -2.31
C MET A 1 68.62 5.05 -1.43
N ALA A 2 68.34 5.08 -0.14
CA ALA A 2 69.21 4.64 0.92
C ALA A 2 68.89 3.18 1.24
N THR A 3 69.94 2.39 1.54
CA THR A 3 69.78 1.10 2.20
C THR A 3 70.22 1.28 3.65
N ILE A 4 69.31 1.12 4.59
CA ILE A 4 69.52 1.32 6.02
C ILE A 4 69.41 -0.03 6.71
N LYS A 5 70.36 -0.35 7.58
CA LYS A 5 70.44 -1.65 8.26
C LYS A 5 70.60 -1.42 9.76
N GLY A 6 69.74 -2.07 10.54
CA GLY A 6 69.81 -2.19 11.99
C GLY A 6 70.87 -3.20 12.43
N THR A 7 70.74 -3.62 13.67
CA THR A 7 71.64 -4.46 14.43
C THR A 7 70.95 -5.77 14.78
N SER A 8 71.12 -6.28 16.01
CA SER A 8 70.43 -7.48 16.48
C SER A 8 69.72 -7.22 17.80
N GLY A 9 69.46 -5.94 18.10
CA GLY A 9 68.63 -5.51 19.20
C GLY A 9 67.79 -4.33 18.73
N ASN A 10 66.88 -3.90 19.58
CA ASN A 10 65.82 -2.95 19.23
C ASN A 10 66.37 -1.63 18.64
N ASP A 11 66.05 -1.39 17.38
CA ASP A 11 66.51 -0.27 16.57
C ASP A 11 65.36 0.68 16.19
N THR A 12 65.71 1.90 15.81
CA THR A 12 64.78 2.85 15.19
C THR A 12 65.40 3.35 13.90
N LEU A 13 64.82 2.93 12.78
CA LEU A 13 65.31 3.20 11.44
C LEU A 13 64.34 4.14 10.71
N SER A 14 64.88 5.14 10.02
CA SER A 14 64.08 6.10 9.27
C SER A 14 64.68 6.36 7.90
N GLY A 15 63.88 6.13 6.87
CA GLY A 15 64.10 6.54 5.48
C GLY A 15 64.05 8.05 5.29
N ASN A 16 64.17 8.46 4.04
CA ASN A 16 64.19 9.84 3.57
C ASN A 16 62.93 10.18 2.74
N GLN A 17 63.06 10.76 1.54
CA GLN A 17 61.91 11.13 0.69
C GLN A 17 61.93 10.39 -0.66
N ASN A 18 62.82 9.40 -0.80
CA ASN A 18 63.00 8.60 -2.01
C ASN A 18 62.79 7.14 -1.62
N ASP A 19 62.54 6.29 -2.62
CA ASP A 19 62.42 4.83 -2.48
C ASP A 19 63.62 4.23 -1.74
N ASP A 20 63.43 3.78 -0.51
CA ASP A 20 64.46 3.29 0.41
C ASP A 20 64.26 1.80 0.74
N THR A 21 65.28 1.18 1.31
CA THR A 21 65.20 -0.20 1.82
C THR A 21 65.74 -0.27 3.24
N LEU A 22 64.91 -0.71 4.19
CA LEU A 22 65.22 -0.78 5.62
C LEU A 22 65.22 -2.25 6.08
N PHE A 23 66.20 -2.64 6.90
CA PHE A 23 66.30 -3.96 7.51
C PHE A 23 66.50 -3.84 9.03
N GLY A 24 65.58 -4.33 9.86
CA GLY A 24 65.67 -4.38 11.32
C GLY A 24 66.57 -5.51 11.82
N PHE A 25 66.35 -6.71 11.28
CA PHE A 25 66.96 -8.00 11.58
C PHE A 25 66.43 -8.70 12.83
N ALA A 26 66.87 -8.34 14.03
CA ALA A 26 66.46 -9.01 15.25
C ALA A 26 66.33 -8.00 16.38
N GLY A 27 65.37 -8.20 17.28
CA GLY A 27 64.97 -7.20 18.27
C GLY A 27 63.61 -6.61 17.90
N ASP A 28 63.00 -5.85 18.81
CA ASP A 28 61.73 -5.18 18.53
C ASP A 28 62.04 -3.80 17.91
N ASP A 29 61.90 -3.69 16.60
CA ASP A 29 62.37 -2.56 15.79
C ASP A 29 61.25 -1.61 15.36
N LEU A 30 61.57 -0.32 15.20
CA LEU A 30 60.67 0.67 14.58
C LEU A 30 61.24 1.14 13.24
N LEU A 31 60.57 0.81 12.14
CA LEU A 31 60.98 1.18 10.78
C LEU A 31 60.00 2.19 10.16
N LEU A 32 60.53 3.32 9.68
CA LEU A 32 59.76 4.41 9.08
C LEU A 32 60.24 4.69 7.64
N GLY A 33 59.47 4.35 6.61
CA GLY A 33 59.80 4.63 5.19
C GLY A 33 59.69 6.12 4.85
N ARG A 34 58.55 6.71 5.22
CA ARG A 34 58.13 8.12 5.05
C ARG A 34 57.52 8.43 3.68
N ARG A 35 58.34 8.65 2.66
CA ARG A 35 57.91 9.12 1.33
C ARG A 35 58.74 8.39 0.30
N GLY A 36 58.11 7.98 -0.78
CA GLY A 36 58.73 7.14 -1.80
C GLY A 36 58.16 5.74 -1.72
N ASN A 37 58.51 4.89 -2.67
CA ASN A 37 58.08 3.49 -2.69
C ASN A 37 59.13 2.66 -1.94
N ASP A 38 58.90 2.44 -0.66
CA ASP A 38 59.87 1.88 0.28
C ASP A 38 59.70 0.37 0.45
N VAL A 39 60.79 -0.32 0.82
CA VAL A 39 60.76 -1.74 1.20
C VAL A 39 61.32 -1.92 2.62
N LEU A 40 60.49 -2.39 3.54
CA LEU A 40 60.82 -2.53 4.96
C LEU A 40 60.81 -4.00 5.36
N TYR A 41 61.85 -4.46 6.07
CA TYR A 41 61.94 -5.80 6.65
C TYR A 41 62.18 -5.70 8.16
N GLY A 42 61.24 -6.16 8.98
CA GLY A 42 61.36 -6.24 10.45
C GLY A 42 62.39 -7.30 10.84
N GLY A 43 62.01 -8.57 10.73
CA GLY A 43 62.91 -9.71 10.89
C GLY A 43 62.49 -10.66 12.00
N ARG A 44 63.00 -10.48 13.21
CA ARG A 44 62.71 -11.32 14.38
C ARG A 44 62.45 -10.42 15.57
N GLY A 45 61.39 -10.67 16.32
CA GLY A 45 60.97 -9.80 17.40
C GLY A 45 59.75 -9.01 16.99
N LYS A 46 59.16 -8.26 17.93
CA LYS A 46 57.89 -7.58 17.71
C LYS A 46 58.12 -6.22 17.07
N ASP A 47 58.06 -6.17 15.76
CA ASP A 47 58.42 -5.01 14.98
C ASP A 47 57.22 -4.08 14.71
N THR A 48 57.49 -2.80 14.51
CA THR A 48 56.51 -1.82 14.02
C THR A 48 57.03 -1.16 12.75
N LEU A 49 56.35 -1.41 11.63
CA LEU A 49 56.72 -0.89 10.31
C LEU A 49 55.69 0.14 9.85
N ARG A 50 56.15 1.26 9.29
CA ARG A 50 55.30 2.28 8.67
C ARG A 50 55.86 2.69 7.31
N GLY A 51 55.13 2.39 6.24
CA GLY A 51 55.47 2.76 4.86
C GLY A 51 55.45 4.26 4.67
N GLY A 52 54.28 4.88 4.76
CA GLY A 52 54.14 6.33 4.73
C GLY A 52 53.36 6.79 3.49
N ASN A 53 53.97 7.54 2.58
CA ASN A 53 53.34 7.87 1.30
C ASN A 53 54.15 7.23 0.16
N GLY A 54 53.46 6.54 -0.74
CA GLY A 54 54.05 5.81 -1.85
C GLY A 54 53.50 4.40 -1.87
N ASP A 55 53.83 3.65 -2.91
CA ASP A 55 53.47 2.24 -2.99
C ASP A 55 54.54 1.43 -2.25
N ASP A 56 54.29 1.12 -0.98
CA ASP A 56 55.26 0.51 -0.07
C ASP A 56 55.13 -1.03 0.00
N THR A 57 56.22 -1.72 0.30
CA THR A 57 56.22 -3.16 0.61
C THR A 57 56.82 -3.44 1.99
N LEU A 58 56.03 -4.00 2.90
CA LEU A 58 56.41 -4.25 4.29
C LEU A 58 56.41 -5.75 4.58
N TYR A 59 57.44 -6.23 5.28
CA TYR A 59 57.56 -7.60 5.78
C TYR A 59 57.83 -7.55 7.29
N GLY A 60 56.91 -8.06 8.11
CA GLY A 60 57.06 -8.20 9.56
C GLY A 60 58.14 -9.23 9.89
N GLY A 61 57.85 -10.51 9.67
CA GLY A 61 58.81 -11.59 9.77
C GLY A 61 58.40 -12.68 10.75
N LEU A 62 59.00 -12.69 11.94
CA LEU A 62 58.76 -13.69 12.99
C LEU A 62 58.37 -12.95 14.27
N ASP A 63 57.40 -13.52 14.99
CA ASP A 63 56.77 -12.96 16.18
C ASP A 63 55.76 -11.85 15.83
N ASP A 64 54.92 -11.45 16.80
CA ASP A 64 53.78 -10.54 16.57
C ASP A 64 54.20 -9.11 16.16
N ASP A 65 53.87 -8.72 14.93
CA ASP A 65 54.26 -7.47 14.29
C ASP A 65 53.09 -6.49 14.08
N ILE A 66 53.40 -5.20 13.91
CA ILE A 66 52.42 -4.15 13.55
C ILE A 66 52.87 -3.42 12.28
N LEU A 67 52.09 -3.52 11.21
CA LEU A 67 52.40 -2.94 9.90
C LEU A 67 51.36 -1.88 9.53
N TYR A 68 51.83 -0.69 9.10
CA TYR A 68 51.01 0.37 8.52
C TYR A 68 51.50 0.70 7.11
N GLY A 69 50.68 0.46 6.10
CA GLY A 69 50.97 0.81 4.70
C GLY A 69 51.04 2.33 4.53
N GLY A 70 49.94 3.01 4.86
CA GLY A 70 49.82 4.46 4.72
C GLY A 70 49.10 4.82 3.43
N ASN A 71 49.54 5.87 2.74
CA ASN A 71 48.92 6.30 1.48
C ASN A 71 49.61 5.65 0.29
N GLY A 72 48.87 4.97 -0.59
CA GLY A 72 49.37 4.35 -1.80
C GLY A 72 48.86 2.92 -1.94
N ASN A 73 49.26 2.20 -2.99
CA ASN A 73 48.88 0.80 -3.16
C ASN A 73 49.97 -0.07 -2.54
N ASN A 74 49.78 -0.46 -1.28
CA ASN A 74 50.81 -1.12 -0.49
C ASN A 74 50.65 -2.65 -0.51
N ILE A 75 51.76 -3.34 -0.23
CA ILE A 75 51.78 -4.78 -0.01
C ILE A 75 52.37 -5.05 1.38
N LEU A 76 51.58 -5.65 2.27
CA LEU A 76 51.98 -5.95 3.64
C LEU A 76 52.00 -7.47 3.84
N TYR A 77 53.07 -7.98 4.44
CA TYR A 77 53.21 -9.37 4.88
C TYR A 77 53.52 -9.39 6.38
N GLY A 78 52.63 -9.97 7.20
CA GLY A 78 52.84 -10.19 8.63
C GLY A 78 53.95 -11.21 8.85
N GLY A 79 53.70 -12.48 8.55
CA GLY A 79 54.69 -13.53 8.61
C GLY A 79 54.27 -14.67 9.53
N LEU A 80 55.06 -14.96 10.57
CA LEU A 80 54.66 -15.87 11.64
C LEU A 80 54.42 -15.05 12.89
N GLY A 81 53.32 -15.27 13.60
CA GLY A 81 52.95 -14.50 14.79
C GLY A 81 51.51 -14.01 14.66
N ASP A 82 50.99 -13.44 15.73
CA ASP A 82 49.66 -12.80 15.70
C ASP A 82 49.85 -11.34 15.28
N ASP A 83 49.76 -11.06 13.98
CA ASP A 83 50.14 -9.79 13.37
C ASP A 83 48.96 -8.81 13.24
N VAL A 84 49.27 -7.51 13.21
CA VAL A 84 48.27 -6.45 12.98
C VAL A 84 48.66 -5.61 11.76
N LEU A 85 47.86 -5.69 10.70
CA LEU A 85 48.11 -5.04 9.42
C LEU A 85 47.05 -3.97 9.11
N TYR A 86 47.50 -2.76 8.82
CA TYR A 86 46.66 -1.63 8.40
C TYR A 86 47.08 -1.14 7.01
N GLY A 87 46.22 -1.32 6.00
CA GLY A 87 46.44 -0.76 4.66
C GLY A 87 46.37 0.77 4.65
N VAL A 88 45.31 1.31 5.27
CA VAL A 88 44.95 2.74 5.32
C VAL A 88 44.40 3.22 3.97
N ASP A 89 45.10 4.05 3.19
CA ASP A 89 44.53 4.69 2.00
C ASP A 89 45.14 4.07 0.74
N GLY A 90 44.29 3.57 -0.18
CA GLY A 90 44.73 3.07 -1.49
C GLY A 90 44.19 1.68 -1.78
N ASN A 91 44.69 1.01 -2.81
CA ASN A 91 44.31 -0.37 -3.13
C ASN A 91 45.39 -1.33 -2.62
N ASP A 92 45.30 -1.73 -1.35
CA ASP A 92 46.31 -2.53 -0.67
C ASP A 92 46.07 -4.04 -0.78
N THR A 93 47.16 -4.80 -0.69
CA THR A 93 47.15 -6.25 -0.51
C THR A 93 47.81 -6.62 0.82
N LEU A 94 47.07 -7.26 1.71
CA LEU A 94 47.55 -7.65 3.04
C LEU A 94 47.58 -9.18 3.14
N TYR A 95 48.68 -9.72 3.65
CA TYR A 95 48.88 -11.13 3.96
C TYR A 95 49.24 -11.24 5.45
N GLY A 96 48.38 -11.83 6.27
CA GLY A 96 48.63 -12.11 7.68
C GLY A 96 49.77 -13.11 7.83
N GLY A 97 49.53 -14.35 7.40
CA GLY A 97 50.53 -15.41 7.38
C GLY A 97 50.10 -16.58 8.25
N ALA A 98 50.82 -16.85 9.33
CA ALA A 98 50.43 -17.90 10.27
C ALA A 98 50.38 -17.34 11.69
N GLY A 99 49.29 -17.60 12.39
CA GLY A 99 48.93 -16.96 13.65
C GLY A 99 47.54 -16.34 13.52
N ASN A 100 47.04 -15.75 14.60
CA ASN A 100 45.73 -15.12 14.61
C ASN A 100 45.89 -13.65 14.27
N ASP A 101 45.76 -13.30 12.99
CA ASP A 101 46.09 -12.00 12.45
C ASP A 101 44.87 -11.06 12.47
N THR A 102 45.12 -9.76 12.58
CA THR A 102 44.11 -8.70 12.43
C THR A 102 44.43 -7.84 11.21
N LEU A 103 43.58 -7.90 10.18
CA LEU A 103 43.76 -7.20 8.92
C LEU A 103 42.69 -6.11 8.77
N SER A 104 43.12 -4.86 8.71
CA SER A 104 42.26 -3.71 8.43
C SER A 104 42.66 -3.06 7.12
N GLY A 105 41.71 -3.05 6.18
CA GLY A 105 41.91 -2.49 4.86
C GLY A 105 42.15 -0.97 4.88
N GLY A 106 41.22 -0.21 5.46
CA GLY A 106 41.11 1.22 5.20
C GLY A 106 40.43 1.53 3.85
N TYR A 107 40.42 2.80 3.45
CA TYR A 107 39.74 3.31 2.26
C TYR A 107 40.32 2.79 0.94
N GLY A 108 39.46 2.34 0.00
CA GLY A 108 39.85 1.81 -1.32
C GLY A 108 39.70 0.29 -1.44
N GLN A 109 39.81 -0.29 -2.64
CA GLN A 109 39.56 -1.73 -2.89
C GLN A 109 40.73 -2.59 -2.40
N LYS A 110 40.45 -3.57 -1.55
CA LYS A 110 41.47 -4.40 -0.91
C LYS A 110 41.43 -5.86 -1.33
N VAL A 111 42.57 -6.52 -1.14
CA VAL A 111 42.67 -7.98 -1.14
C VAL A 111 43.33 -8.41 0.17
N LEU A 112 42.61 -9.15 1.00
CA LEU A 112 43.04 -9.57 2.33
C LEU A 112 43.17 -11.10 2.37
N TYR A 113 44.32 -11.59 2.84
CA TYR A 113 44.59 -13.00 3.09
C TYR A 113 45.03 -13.16 4.54
N GLY A 114 44.26 -13.86 5.35
CA GLY A 114 44.55 -14.13 6.76
C GLY A 114 45.64 -15.18 6.84
N GLY A 115 45.34 -16.41 6.42
CA GLY A 115 46.33 -17.46 6.23
C GLY A 115 46.04 -18.70 7.04
N ASP A 116 46.91 -19.07 7.98
CA ASP A 116 46.67 -20.17 8.94
C ASP A 116 46.42 -19.54 10.33
N GLY A 117 45.29 -19.81 10.98
CA GLY A 117 44.94 -19.24 12.29
C GLY A 117 43.52 -18.69 12.29
N ASP A 118 43.06 -18.24 13.47
CA ASP A 118 41.74 -17.61 13.60
C ASP A 118 41.90 -16.09 13.35
N ASP A 119 41.64 -15.66 12.13
CA ASP A 119 41.93 -14.31 11.65
C ASP A 119 40.73 -13.36 11.80
N THR A 120 41.03 -12.06 11.95
CA THR A 120 40.02 -11.00 12.06
C THR A 120 40.19 -9.97 10.96
N TYR A 121 39.15 -9.79 10.16
CA TYR A 121 39.06 -8.83 9.07
C TYR A 121 38.20 -7.64 9.46
N ILE A 122 38.77 -6.44 9.49
CA ILE A 122 38.03 -5.21 9.77
C ILE A 122 37.80 -4.48 8.44
N ILE A 123 36.53 -4.39 8.05
CA ILE A 123 36.11 -3.73 6.81
C ILE A 123 35.51 -2.36 7.14
N ASP A 124 36.19 -1.30 6.70
CA ASP A 124 35.83 0.10 6.90
C ASP A 124 35.61 0.86 5.58
N GLY A 125 34.38 1.33 5.34
CA GLY A 125 34.06 2.26 4.24
C GLY A 125 33.75 1.63 2.87
N TYR A 126 33.71 2.49 1.83
CA TYR A 126 33.12 2.27 0.50
C TYR A 126 33.87 1.29 -0.44
N SER A 127 34.32 0.12 0.02
CA SER A 127 35.08 -0.78 -0.86
C SER A 127 34.57 -2.21 -0.91
N THR A 128 34.50 -2.73 -2.14
CA THR A 128 34.24 -4.14 -2.49
C THR A 128 35.46 -5.01 -2.17
N SER A 129 35.97 -4.94 -0.94
CA SER A 129 37.18 -5.65 -0.52
C SER A 129 36.98 -7.17 -0.64
N GLN A 130 37.99 -7.84 -1.20
CA GLN A 130 37.98 -9.29 -1.36
C GLN A 130 38.76 -9.94 -0.22
N ILE A 131 38.08 -10.79 0.55
CA ILE A 131 38.71 -11.66 1.55
C ILE A 131 38.91 -13.03 0.92
N ILE A 132 40.10 -13.61 1.07
CA ILE A 132 40.44 -14.91 0.49
C ILE A 132 40.97 -15.80 1.60
N GLU A 133 40.16 -16.81 1.93
CA GLU A 133 40.51 -17.82 2.93
C GLU A 133 40.66 -19.22 2.35
N ALA A 134 41.51 -20.02 3.00
CA ALA A 134 41.71 -21.42 2.67
C ALA A 134 40.82 -22.32 3.55
N ALA A 135 40.37 -23.44 3.00
CA ALA A 135 39.47 -24.34 3.73
C ALA A 135 40.17 -24.98 4.94
N ASN A 136 39.55 -24.88 6.12
CA ASN A 136 40.06 -25.39 7.41
C ASN A 136 41.34 -24.70 7.90
N SER A 137 41.52 -23.42 7.58
CA SER A 137 42.64 -22.61 8.06
C SER A 137 42.45 -22.02 9.46
N GLY A 138 41.22 -21.96 9.95
CA GLY A 138 40.88 -21.44 11.28
C GLY A 138 39.38 -21.24 11.40
N ILE A 139 38.97 -20.43 12.38
CA ILE A 139 37.63 -19.85 12.48
C ILE A 139 37.77 -18.34 12.34
N ASP A 140 37.39 -17.84 11.18
CA ASP A 140 37.70 -16.47 10.78
C ASP A 140 36.51 -15.54 10.98
N THR A 141 36.81 -14.29 11.33
CA THR A 141 35.80 -13.29 11.71
C THR A 141 35.89 -12.04 10.85
N VAL A 142 34.76 -11.65 10.26
CA VAL A 142 34.61 -10.35 9.59
C VAL A 142 33.87 -9.39 10.52
N ILE A 143 34.45 -8.22 10.75
CA ILE A 143 33.86 -7.11 11.50
C ILE A 143 33.57 -5.98 10.53
N LEU A 144 32.29 -5.61 10.42
CA LEU A 144 31.85 -4.45 9.65
C LEU A 144 31.85 -3.22 10.55
N ASP A 145 32.72 -2.26 10.22
CA ASP A 145 32.99 -1.08 11.04
C ASP A 145 32.79 0.19 10.19
N TYR A 146 31.59 0.36 9.62
CA TYR A 146 31.29 1.32 8.53
C TYR A 146 31.11 2.77 9.01
N TYR A 147 31.45 3.76 8.17
CA TYR A 147 31.49 5.19 8.54
C TYR A 147 30.40 6.11 7.93
N ASN A 148 29.72 5.74 6.84
CA ASN A 148 28.88 6.72 6.10
C ASN A 148 27.88 6.14 5.06
N SER A 149 27.13 5.07 5.38
CA SER A 149 26.06 4.56 4.50
C SER A 149 24.83 4.25 5.33
N ALA A 150 23.66 4.67 4.84
CA ALA A 150 22.37 4.38 5.46
C ALA A 150 21.99 2.89 5.41
N THR A 151 22.63 2.11 4.52
CA THR A 151 22.43 0.67 4.41
C THR A 151 23.79 -0.02 4.19
N VAL A 152 24.05 -1.09 4.93
CA VAL A 152 25.25 -1.94 4.77
C VAL A 152 24.80 -3.34 4.41
N ARG A 153 25.28 -3.89 3.29
CA ARG A 153 25.05 -5.30 2.92
C ARG A 153 26.38 -6.01 2.76
N TYR A 154 26.57 -7.12 3.47
CA TYR A 154 27.78 -7.94 3.36
C TYR A 154 27.45 -9.42 3.35
N GLU A 155 28.11 -10.15 2.45
CA GLU A 155 28.03 -11.60 2.33
C GLU A 155 29.39 -12.23 2.62
N LEU A 156 29.43 -13.18 3.55
CA LEU A 156 30.63 -13.94 3.84
C LEU A 156 31.06 -14.72 2.59
N SER A 157 32.30 -14.49 2.15
CA SER A 157 32.94 -15.35 1.16
C SER A 157 33.16 -16.76 1.71
N ALA A 158 33.47 -17.72 0.84
CA ALA A 158 33.71 -19.10 1.26
C ALA A 158 34.83 -19.22 2.31
N ASN A 159 34.68 -20.17 3.23
CA ASN A 159 35.62 -20.46 4.33
C ASN A 159 35.69 -19.40 5.44
N LEU A 160 34.73 -18.47 5.48
CA LEU A 160 34.58 -17.54 6.62
C LEU A 160 33.41 -17.99 7.49
N GLU A 161 33.58 -17.98 8.81
CA GLU A 161 32.59 -18.51 9.75
C GLU A 161 31.80 -17.41 10.48
N ASN A 162 32.44 -16.30 10.86
CA ASN A 162 31.79 -15.30 11.72
C ASN A 162 31.64 -13.93 11.03
N LEU A 163 30.48 -13.30 11.25
CA LEU A 163 30.20 -11.93 10.86
C LEU A 163 29.70 -11.13 12.06
N THR A 164 30.25 -9.94 12.28
CA THR A 164 29.79 -9.00 13.32
C THR A 164 29.58 -7.62 12.72
N ILE A 165 28.38 -7.06 12.93
CA ILE A 165 28.04 -5.69 12.56
C ILE A 165 28.17 -4.83 13.83
N THR A 166 28.93 -3.72 13.79
CA THR A 166 29.20 -2.91 14.99
C THR A 166 28.36 -1.64 15.08
N ASP A 167 28.13 -1.19 16.33
CA ASP A 167 27.55 0.11 16.64
C ASP A 167 28.62 1.22 16.54
N ARG A 168 28.70 1.96 15.43
CA ARG A 168 29.52 3.19 15.37
C ARG A 168 28.69 4.47 15.27
N VAL A 169 29.08 5.41 16.13
CA VAL A 169 28.42 6.67 16.46
C VAL A 169 28.72 7.75 15.42
N PHE A 170 27.85 7.91 14.42
CA PHE A 170 27.58 9.15 13.68
C PHE A 170 26.09 9.12 13.28
N PRO A 171 25.41 10.25 13.03
CA PRO A 171 23.96 10.41 13.30
C PRO A 171 22.99 9.59 12.41
N PHE A 172 23.49 8.69 11.57
CA PHE A 172 22.70 7.71 10.83
C PHE A 172 23.17 6.32 11.23
N ILE A 173 22.35 5.64 12.03
CA ILE A 173 22.51 4.23 12.32
C ILE A 173 21.90 3.49 11.12
N GLY A 174 22.73 2.86 10.29
CA GLY A 174 22.28 2.24 9.05
C GLY A 174 21.73 0.83 9.27
N ILE A 175 20.70 0.45 8.52
CA ILE A 175 20.13 -0.90 8.48
C ILE A 175 21.23 -1.85 7.96
N GLY A 176 21.59 -2.86 8.75
CA GLY A 176 22.65 -3.81 8.45
C GLY A 176 22.10 -5.14 7.94
N THR A 177 22.44 -5.54 6.72
CA THR A 177 22.22 -6.89 6.21
C THR A 177 23.51 -7.71 6.30
N GLY A 178 23.46 -8.79 7.06
CA GLY A 178 24.55 -9.77 7.17
C GLY A 178 24.13 -11.11 6.59
N THR A 179 24.90 -11.63 5.64
CA THR A 179 24.62 -12.91 4.98
C THR A 179 25.78 -13.89 5.15
N GLY A 180 25.46 -15.10 5.56
CA GLY A 180 26.36 -16.24 5.67
C GLY A 180 26.70 -16.88 4.34
N ASN A 181 27.30 -18.05 4.41
CA ASN A 181 27.67 -18.90 3.28
C ASN A 181 27.13 -20.33 3.51
N ASN A 182 27.81 -21.37 3.01
CA ASN A 182 27.32 -22.75 3.16
C ASN A 182 27.92 -23.47 4.39
N LEU A 183 28.50 -22.72 5.32
CA LEU A 183 29.11 -23.22 6.55
C LEU A 183 28.17 -22.93 7.72
N ASN A 184 28.51 -23.47 8.89
CA ASN A 184 27.85 -23.08 10.12
C ASN A 184 28.37 -21.71 10.54
N ASN A 185 27.62 -20.66 10.24
CA ASN A 185 28.00 -19.29 10.49
C ASN A 185 27.50 -18.78 11.85
N THR A 186 28.27 -17.87 12.46
CA THR A 186 27.77 -17.02 13.56
C THR A 186 27.67 -15.59 13.07
N ILE A 187 26.45 -15.06 13.00
CA ILE A 187 26.17 -13.70 12.54
C ILE A 187 25.57 -12.90 13.69
N THR A 188 26.23 -11.81 14.05
CA THR A 188 25.81 -10.91 15.12
C THR A 188 25.50 -9.52 14.56
N GLY A 189 24.26 -9.09 14.74
CA GLY A 189 23.76 -7.76 14.44
C GLY A 189 24.24 -6.69 15.43
N ASN A 190 23.79 -5.45 15.22
CA ASN A 190 24.09 -4.27 16.01
C ASN A 190 22.83 -3.81 16.79
N SER A 191 22.77 -2.54 17.21
CA SER A 191 21.62 -2.00 17.96
C SER A 191 20.50 -1.40 17.11
N SER A 192 20.53 -1.66 15.81
CA SER A 192 19.54 -1.20 14.82
C SER A 192 18.98 -2.40 14.07
N ASP A 193 17.86 -2.19 13.39
CA ASP A 193 17.15 -3.19 12.61
C ASP A 193 18.09 -3.87 11.60
N ASN A 194 18.21 -5.19 11.69
CA ASN A 194 19.10 -5.99 10.88
C ASN A 194 18.39 -7.12 10.13
N GLY A 195 18.83 -7.37 8.91
CA GLY A 195 18.48 -8.57 8.15
C GLY A 195 19.61 -9.59 8.25
N LEU A 196 19.41 -10.68 9.00
CA LEU A 196 20.43 -11.71 9.20
C LEU A 196 20.03 -12.98 8.44
N TYR A 197 20.90 -13.44 7.55
CA TYR A 197 20.66 -14.58 6.67
C TYR A 197 21.75 -15.63 6.88
N GLY A 198 21.42 -16.79 7.45
CA GLY A 198 22.36 -17.89 7.67
C GLY A 198 22.75 -18.61 6.37
N ARG A 199 21.73 -18.95 5.56
CA ARG A 199 21.79 -19.80 4.36
C ARG A 199 21.92 -21.28 4.74
N ALA A 200 22.84 -22.03 4.12
CA ALA A 200 22.94 -23.46 4.36
C ALA A 200 23.92 -23.70 5.50
N GLY A 201 23.59 -24.56 6.45
CA GLY A 201 24.43 -24.74 7.63
C GLY A 201 23.61 -24.89 8.90
N ASN A 202 24.29 -24.93 10.03
CA ASN A 202 23.66 -24.83 11.34
C ASN A 202 24.14 -23.51 11.93
N ASP A 203 23.39 -22.46 11.66
CA ASP A 203 23.80 -21.08 11.88
C ASP A 203 23.36 -20.58 13.25
N LEU A 204 24.07 -19.58 13.78
CA LEU A 204 23.70 -18.82 14.96
C LEU A 204 23.50 -17.36 14.55
N LEU A 205 22.24 -16.91 14.56
CA LEU A 205 21.86 -15.54 14.26
C LEU A 205 21.47 -14.83 15.57
N ILE A 206 22.10 -13.68 15.83
CA ILE A 206 21.89 -12.86 17.02
C ILE A 206 21.59 -11.43 16.57
N GLY A 207 20.35 -10.97 16.70
CA GLY A 207 19.92 -9.62 16.31
C GLY A 207 20.50 -8.52 17.21
N ASN A 208 20.39 -8.71 18.53
CA ASN A 208 20.70 -7.77 19.61
C ASN A 208 19.59 -6.76 19.90
N ALA A 209 19.60 -5.57 19.31
CA ALA A 209 18.54 -4.59 19.53
C ALA A 209 18.10 -4.00 18.20
N GLY A 210 16.84 -3.54 18.14
CA GLY A 210 16.21 -3.18 16.88
C GLY A 210 15.12 -4.19 16.53
N ASN A 211 14.38 -3.92 15.47
CA ASN A 211 13.41 -4.85 14.89
C ASN A 211 14.14 -5.71 13.85
N ASP A 212 14.70 -6.83 14.29
CA ASP A 212 15.54 -7.67 13.43
C ASP A 212 14.70 -8.71 12.68
N PHE A 213 15.14 -9.14 11.50
CA PHE A 213 14.62 -10.38 10.92
C PHE A 213 15.74 -11.39 10.73
N LEU A 214 15.42 -12.61 11.12
CA LEU A 214 16.36 -13.71 11.19
C LEU A 214 15.88 -14.84 10.27
N PHE A 215 16.64 -15.07 9.20
CA PHE A 215 16.46 -16.15 8.23
C PHE A 215 17.56 -17.18 8.44
N GLY A 216 17.29 -18.23 9.21
CA GLY A 216 18.32 -19.25 9.43
C GLY A 216 18.73 -19.95 8.14
N THR A 217 17.76 -20.34 7.29
CA THR A 217 18.01 -21.06 6.03
C THR A 217 17.29 -20.46 4.83
N ASP A 218 17.73 -20.82 3.61
CA ASP A 218 17.03 -20.56 2.35
C ASP A 218 16.16 -21.75 1.88
N GLY A 219 15.97 -22.74 2.76
CA GLY A 219 15.21 -23.97 2.49
C GLY A 219 16.09 -25.17 2.13
N THR A 220 17.38 -25.12 2.47
CA THR A 220 18.24 -26.31 2.46
C THR A 220 17.79 -27.33 3.49
N VAL A 221 18.07 -28.60 3.22
CA VAL A 221 17.63 -29.70 4.08
C VAL A 221 18.72 -30.08 5.07
N GLY A 222 18.31 -30.20 6.33
CA GLY A 222 19.12 -30.70 7.44
C GLY A 222 19.76 -29.60 8.29
N ASP A 223 19.24 -28.38 8.22
CA ASP A 223 19.79 -27.21 8.90
C ASP A 223 19.23 -27.11 10.32
N LYS A 224 20.06 -26.69 11.27
CA LYS A 224 19.66 -26.54 12.68
C LYS A 224 20.10 -25.19 13.20
N ASP A 225 19.35 -24.18 12.82
CA ASP A 225 19.71 -22.81 13.12
C ASP A 225 19.23 -22.40 14.50
N THR A 226 20.01 -21.56 15.16
CA THR A 226 19.66 -20.93 16.42
C THR A 226 19.45 -19.45 16.18
N LEU A 227 18.23 -18.99 16.44
CA LEU A 227 17.78 -17.62 16.20
C LEU A 227 17.53 -16.94 17.56
N THR A 228 18.16 -15.79 17.75
CA THR A 228 18.06 -14.97 18.97
C THR A 228 17.79 -13.54 18.52
N GLY A 229 16.57 -13.05 18.72
CA GLY A 229 16.18 -11.71 18.26
C GLY A 229 16.84 -10.64 19.11
N GLY A 230 16.49 -10.61 20.39
CA GLY A 230 17.04 -9.71 21.38
C GLY A 230 15.97 -8.75 21.91
N SER A 231 16.17 -7.45 21.74
CA SER A 231 15.22 -6.43 22.19
C SER A 231 14.71 -5.59 21.04
N GLY A 232 13.40 -5.50 20.92
CA GLY A 232 12.73 -4.85 19.80
C GLY A 232 11.63 -5.79 19.33
N ARG A 233 11.06 -5.52 18.17
CA ARG A 233 10.04 -6.37 17.56
C ARG A 233 10.70 -7.22 16.47
N ASP A 234 11.14 -8.41 16.85
CA ASP A 234 11.92 -9.27 15.96
C ASP A 234 11.01 -10.21 15.15
N THR A 235 11.37 -10.47 13.89
CA THR A 235 10.67 -11.40 13.00
C THR A 235 11.53 -12.62 12.69
N PHE A 236 11.11 -13.77 13.19
CA PHE A 236 11.74 -15.06 12.87
C PHE A 236 11.12 -15.64 11.59
N VAL A 237 11.89 -15.68 10.51
CA VAL A 237 11.38 -16.09 9.19
C VAL A 237 11.65 -17.58 8.95
N LEU A 238 10.58 -18.37 8.95
CA LEU A 238 10.61 -19.83 8.83
C LEU A 238 9.95 -20.32 7.51
N GLY A 239 9.81 -19.42 6.55
CA GLY A 239 9.30 -19.71 5.22
C GLY A 239 8.99 -18.42 4.45
N ASN A 240 8.89 -18.54 3.13
CA ASN A 240 8.46 -17.48 2.22
C ASN A 240 7.23 -17.94 1.42
N ALA A 241 6.69 -17.13 0.51
CA ALA A 241 5.46 -17.47 -0.22
C ALA A 241 5.53 -18.80 -1.01
N THR A 242 6.73 -19.27 -1.36
CA THR A 242 6.93 -20.45 -2.22
C THR A 242 7.52 -21.65 -1.48
N THR A 243 8.18 -21.42 -0.35
CA THR A 243 9.05 -22.41 0.30
C THR A 243 8.81 -22.42 1.80
N VAL A 244 8.55 -23.61 2.33
CA VAL A 244 8.62 -23.89 3.77
C VAL A 244 10.08 -24.14 4.11
N PHE A 245 10.63 -23.39 5.08
CA PHE A 245 11.97 -23.67 5.59
C PHE A 245 11.92 -24.79 6.61
N TYR A 246 13.03 -25.52 6.76
CA TYR A 246 13.13 -26.67 7.66
C TYR A 246 12.18 -27.83 7.35
N ASP A 247 11.84 -28.01 6.06
CA ASP A 247 11.10 -29.19 5.58
C ASP A 247 12.11 -30.22 5.07
N ASP A 248 12.29 -31.33 5.78
CA ASP A 248 13.27 -32.36 5.42
C ASP A 248 12.88 -33.18 4.18
N ARG A 249 11.69 -32.90 3.61
CA ARG A 249 11.04 -33.56 2.46
C ARG A 249 10.84 -35.06 2.67
N ASN A 250 10.86 -35.53 3.90
CA ASN A 250 10.72 -36.93 4.27
C ASN A 250 9.43 -37.19 5.03
N SER A 251 8.38 -37.50 4.27
CA SER A 251 7.01 -37.75 4.75
C SER A 251 6.80 -38.85 5.79
N ILE A 252 7.85 -39.61 6.15
CA ILE A 252 7.79 -40.68 7.15
C ILE A 252 8.52 -40.33 8.46
N THR A 253 9.28 -39.22 8.52
CA THR A 253 9.93 -38.75 9.75
C THR A 253 9.37 -37.40 10.19
N PRO A 254 9.56 -37.00 11.47
CA PRO A 254 9.03 -35.73 11.98
C PRO A 254 10.03 -34.56 11.88
N GLY A 255 11.01 -34.60 10.96
CA GLY A 255 11.91 -33.47 10.76
C GLY A 255 12.97 -33.17 11.84
N PHE A 256 13.23 -34.05 12.82
CA PHE A 256 14.14 -33.70 13.95
C PHE A 256 15.61 -33.41 13.59
N ASN A 257 15.98 -33.50 12.30
CA ASN A 257 17.29 -33.11 11.82
C ASN A 257 17.32 -31.77 11.09
N ASP A 258 16.18 -31.08 10.99
CA ASP A 258 15.98 -29.87 10.21
C ASP A 258 15.00 -28.97 10.98
N TYR A 259 15.46 -27.96 11.71
CA TYR A 259 14.57 -27.08 12.50
C TYR A 259 15.24 -25.78 12.95
N ALA A 260 14.45 -24.71 13.10
CA ALA A 260 14.88 -23.51 13.80
C ALA A 260 14.68 -23.62 15.33
N LEU A 261 15.68 -23.18 16.09
CA LEU A 261 15.59 -22.98 17.53
C LEU A 261 15.50 -21.49 17.84
N ILE A 262 14.33 -21.03 18.28
CA ILE A 262 14.11 -19.63 18.70
C ILE A 262 14.31 -19.55 20.22
N THR A 263 15.25 -18.74 20.69
CA THR A 263 15.73 -18.81 22.08
C THR A 263 15.14 -17.78 23.04
N ASP A 264 14.64 -16.66 22.54
CA ASP A 264 14.25 -15.50 23.35
C ASP A 264 12.91 -14.84 22.98
N PHE A 265 12.07 -15.56 22.22
CA PHE A 265 10.76 -15.09 21.75
C PHE A 265 9.91 -14.36 22.81
N ASN A 266 9.61 -13.10 22.56
CA ASN A 266 8.75 -12.23 23.35
C ASN A 266 7.35 -12.10 22.72
N ILE A 267 6.35 -12.71 23.34
CA ILE A 267 4.96 -12.73 22.85
C ILE A 267 4.29 -11.37 22.70
N ASN A 268 4.84 -10.29 23.28
CA ASN A 268 4.26 -8.96 23.18
C ASN A 268 4.86 -8.14 22.03
N ASP A 269 6.01 -8.55 21.52
CA ASP A 269 6.78 -7.76 20.57
C ASP A 269 7.07 -8.58 19.30
N ASP A 270 7.52 -9.83 19.42
CA ASP A 270 8.07 -10.61 18.30
C ASP A 270 7.02 -11.31 17.43
N LEU A 271 7.42 -11.62 16.19
CA LEU A 271 6.65 -12.34 15.19
C LEU A 271 7.38 -13.60 14.70
N ILE A 272 6.62 -14.62 14.32
CA ILE A 272 7.09 -15.78 13.56
C ILE A 272 6.37 -15.80 12.21
N ARG A 273 7.13 -15.78 11.12
CA ARG A 273 6.59 -15.86 9.75
C ARG A 273 6.69 -17.30 9.23
N LEU A 274 5.56 -17.82 8.73
CA LEU A 274 5.41 -19.18 8.20
C LEU A 274 4.85 -19.15 6.77
N ASN A 275 5.24 -20.13 5.95
CA ASN A 275 4.69 -20.31 4.59
C ASN A 275 3.26 -20.89 4.62
N GLY A 276 2.43 -20.57 3.64
CA GLY A 276 1.10 -21.14 3.44
C GLY A 276 0.07 -20.55 4.40
N LYS A 277 -0.93 -21.36 4.74
CA LYS A 277 -2.05 -20.94 5.59
C LYS A 277 -1.93 -21.45 7.02
N ARG A 278 -2.60 -20.76 7.93
CA ARG A 278 -2.67 -21.11 9.35
C ARG A 278 -3.05 -22.57 9.64
N THR A 279 -4.00 -23.12 8.88
CA THR A 279 -4.48 -24.49 9.07
C THR A 279 -3.45 -25.55 8.73
N ASP A 280 -2.34 -25.16 8.10
CA ASP A 280 -1.25 -26.07 7.78
C ASP A 280 -0.35 -26.31 9.00
N TYR A 281 -0.59 -25.65 10.14
CA TYR A 281 0.27 -25.74 11.32
C TYR A 281 -0.48 -26.11 12.59
N ILE A 282 0.24 -26.79 13.48
CA ILE A 282 -0.19 -27.09 14.85
C ILE A 282 0.93 -26.82 15.84
N LEU A 283 0.53 -26.43 17.05
CA LEU A 283 1.45 -26.22 18.17
C LEU A 283 1.38 -27.36 19.16
N ARG A 284 2.54 -27.82 19.65
CA ARG A 284 2.63 -28.86 20.68
C ARG A 284 3.63 -28.46 21.75
N ALA A 285 3.22 -28.56 23.02
CA ALA A 285 4.16 -28.48 24.13
C ALA A 285 5.17 -29.62 24.02
N PHE A 286 6.45 -29.28 24.04
CA PHE A 286 7.54 -30.23 23.84
C PHE A 286 8.44 -30.23 25.08
N SER A 287 8.47 -31.35 25.80
CA SER A 287 9.17 -31.47 27.10
C SER A 287 10.68 -31.67 26.99
N GLY A 288 11.24 -31.61 25.78
CA GLY A 288 12.62 -31.98 25.47
C GLY A 288 12.84 -33.50 25.46
N GLY A 289 13.77 -33.95 24.62
CA GLY A 289 14.11 -35.37 24.44
C GLY A 289 14.87 -35.64 23.14
N GLY A 290 15.72 -36.67 23.11
CA GLY A 290 16.44 -37.07 21.89
C GLY A 290 17.41 -36.00 21.34
N ASN A 291 18.09 -35.26 22.23
CA ASN A 291 18.94 -34.08 21.93
C ASN A 291 18.19 -32.79 21.54
N LEU A 292 16.86 -32.77 21.51
CA LEU A 292 16.09 -31.56 21.23
C LEU A 292 15.78 -30.77 22.52
N PRO A 293 15.83 -29.42 22.48
CA PRO A 293 15.48 -28.55 23.60
C PRO A 293 13.97 -28.60 23.93
N ALA A 294 13.61 -28.17 25.15
CA ALA A 294 12.21 -28.03 25.55
C ALA A 294 11.64 -26.67 25.11
N GLY A 295 10.34 -26.62 24.80
CA GLY A 295 9.67 -25.40 24.30
C GLY A 295 8.27 -25.69 23.74
N THR A 296 7.76 -24.77 22.93
CA THR A 296 6.60 -25.01 22.06
C THR A 296 7.10 -25.37 20.66
N ALA A 297 6.79 -26.58 20.19
CA ALA A 297 7.13 -27.02 18.86
C ALA A 297 6.04 -26.62 17.86
N ILE A 298 6.47 -26.09 16.71
CA ILE A 298 5.64 -25.75 15.56
C ILE A 298 5.79 -26.90 14.56
N PHE A 299 4.68 -27.57 14.27
CA PHE A 299 4.66 -28.62 13.25
C PHE A 299 3.83 -28.20 12.05
N ARG A 300 4.32 -28.51 10.85
CA ARG A 300 3.54 -28.45 9.61
C ARG A 300 2.78 -29.77 9.42
N GLN A 301 1.52 -29.67 9.04
CA GLN A 301 0.64 -30.79 8.74
C GLN A 301 0.53 -30.98 7.23
N VAL A 302 0.86 -32.18 6.76
CA VAL A 302 0.66 -32.58 5.36
C VAL A 302 -0.24 -33.82 5.34
N ASN A 303 -1.32 -33.76 4.54
CA ASN A 303 -2.35 -34.79 4.56
C ASN A 303 -1.79 -36.15 4.09
N GLY A 304 -1.83 -37.15 4.99
CA GLY A 304 -1.33 -38.49 4.72
C GLY A 304 0.15 -38.71 5.07
N GLU A 305 0.81 -37.70 5.62
CA GLU A 305 2.22 -37.73 6.04
C GLU A 305 2.36 -37.57 7.56
N VAL A 306 3.57 -37.77 8.08
CA VAL A 306 3.90 -37.46 9.48
C VAL A 306 4.01 -35.94 9.63
N ASP A 307 3.53 -35.37 10.74
CA ASP A 307 3.69 -33.93 10.97
C ASP A 307 5.19 -33.57 11.07
N GLU A 308 5.60 -32.53 10.35
CA GLU A 308 6.99 -32.12 10.18
C GLU A 308 7.38 -31.01 11.16
N LEU A 309 8.49 -31.15 11.89
CA LEU A 309 8.95 -30.14 12.84
C LEU A 309 9.62 -28.98 12.09
N ILE A 310 9.07 -27.77 12.21
CA ILE A 310 9.65 -26.56 11.60
C ILE A 310 10.52 -25.80 12.61
N ALA A 311 10.03 -25.66 13.84
CA ALA A 311 10.74 -24.90 14.87
C ALA A 311 10.38 -25.29 16.30
N ILE A 312 11.29 -24.95 17.22
CA ILE A 312 11.07 -25.01 18.66
C ILE A 312 11.26 -23.61 19.23
N VAL A 313 10.21 -23.07 19.84
CA VAL A 313 10.23 -21.78 20.55
C VAL A 313 10.47 -22.01 22.04
N GLN A 314 11.60 -21.54 22.55
CA GLN A 314 11.94 -21.65 23.98
C GLN A 314 11.19 -20.62 24.82
N GLY A 315 11.09 -20.88 26.13
CA GLY A 315 10.52 -19.94 27.11
C GLY A 315 8.99 -19.76 27.06
N SER A 316 8.36 -20.00 25.92
CA SER A 316 6.93 -19.80 25.70
C SER A 316 6.15 -21.11 25.82
N SER A 317 5.20 -21.17 26.77
CA SER A 317 4.38 -22.37 27.05
C SER A 317 2.90 -22.23 26.68
N SER A 318 2.52 -21.11 26.05
CA SER A 318 1.13 -20.77 25.73
C SER A 318 0.99 -20.00 24.40
N LEU A 319 1.69 -20.44 23.36
CA LEU A 319 1.46 -19.91 22.02
C LEU A 319 0.19 -20.52 21.41
N SER A 320 -0.44 -19.76 20.53
CA SER A 320 -1.62 -20.12 19.75
C SER A 320 -1.45 -19.60 18.33
N LEU A 321 -2.02 -20.33 17.37
CA LEU A 321 -2.26 -20.00 15.97
C LEU A 321 -2.89 -18.63 15.71
N ASN A 322 -2.40 -17.49 16.21
CA ASN A 322 -3.08 -16.19 16.10
C ASN A 322 -2.19 -15.09 15.48
N GLY A 323 -2.83 -14.04 14.96
CA GLY A 323 -2.15 -12.95 14.26
C GLY A 323 -1.32 -12.03 15.15
N ASN A 324 -1.32 -12.24 16.47
CA ASN A 324 -0.54 -11.39 17.38
C ASN A 324 0.96 -11.69 17.29
N TYR A 325 1.33 -12.93 16.93
CA TYR A 325 2.73 -13.36 16.85
C TYR A 325 2.99 -14.40 15.74
N PHE A 326 1.98 -14.83 15.00
CA PHE A 326 2.18 -15.63 13.79
C PHE A 326 1.68 -14.88 12.57
N LYS A 327 2.54 -14.79 11.56
CA LYS A 327 2.22 -14.32 10.21
C LYS A 327 2.32 -15.49 9.23
N PHE A 328 1.38 -15.56 8.33
CA PHE A 328 1.28 -16.61 7.31
C PHE A 328 1.38 -15.94 5.95
N THR A 329 2.13 -16.52 5.01
CA THR A 329 2.31 -15.90 3.70
C THR A 329 1.02 -15.83 2.89
N ASP A 330 0.02 -16.67 3.21
CA ASP A 330 -1.32 -16.57 2.59
C ASP A 330 -2.15 -15.41 3.15
N ASP A 331 -1.74 -14.79 4.28
CA ASP A 331 -2.35 -13.60 4.86
C ASP A 331 -1.74 -12.29 4.31
N GLU A 332 -0.84 -12.38 3.32
CA GLU A 332 -0.15 -11.26 2.69
C GLU A 332 -0.24 -11.37 1.16
N ILE A 333 -0.22 -10.23 0.47
CA ILE A 333 -0.09 -10.18 -0.98
C ILE A 333 1.29 -9.60 -1.31
N ASP A 334 2.11 -10.44 -1.93
CA ASP A 334 3.37 -10.02 -2.53
C ASP A 334 3.13 -9.66 -3.99
N LEU A 335 3.34 -8.38 -4.33
CA LEU A 335 3.11 -7.84 -5.67
C LEU A 335 3.94 -8.55 -6.76
N ALA A 336 5.08 -9.16 -6.40
CA ALA A 336 5.89 -9.95 -7.34
C ALA A 336 5.21 -11.26 -7.79
N THR A 337 4.12 -11.67 -7.13
CA THR A 337 3.42 -12.94 -7.39
C THR A 337 2.18 -12.81 -8.26
N LEU A 338 1.85 -11.59 -8.72
CA LEU A 338 0.74 -11.35 -9.63
C LEU A 338 0.94 -12.11 -10.95
N ASN A 339 -0.09 -12.86 -11.35
CA ASN A 339 0.03 -13.82 -12.45
C ASN A 339 -1.13 -13.78 -13.47
N GLY A 340 -2.03 -12.81 -13.34
CA GLY A 340 -3.21 -12.66 -14.17
C GLY A 340 -4.47 -13.35 -13.64
N ASN A 341 -4.35 -14.23 -12.63
CA ASN A 341 -5.52 -14.81 -11.93
C ASN A 341 -5.77 -14.19 -10.55
N ASN A 342 -4.81 -13.45 -10.02
CA ASN A 342 -4.88 -12.78 -8.72
C ASN A 342 -4.58 -11.28 -8.83
N GLY A 343 -4.66 -10.75 -10.05
CA GLY A 343 -4.20 -9.41 -10.40
C GLY A 343 -3.07 -9.41 -11.43
N PHE A 344 -2.63 -8.22 -11.80
CA PHE A 344 -1.60 -7.97 -12.81
C PHE A 344 -0.84 -6.66 -12.59
N VAL A 345 0.31 -6.53 -13.24
CA VAL A 345 1.17 -5.35 -13.19
C VAL A 345 1.00 -4.51 -14.47
N ILE A 346 0.99 -3.20 -14.32
CA ILE A 346 1.20 -2.22 -15.40
C ILE A 346 2.54 -1.53 -15.15
N ASN A 347 3.48 -1.67 -16.08
CA ASN A 347 4.85 -1.13 -15.94
C ASN A 347 4.90 0.38 -16.23
N SER A 348 3.99 1.14 -15.62
CA SER A 348 3.83 2.57 -15.78
C SER A 348 2.90 3.18 -14.73
N GLY A 349 3.16 4.45 -14.42
CA GLY A 349 2.28 5.31 -13.65
C GLY A 349 2.45 5.18 -12.14
N GLY A 350 1.96 6.19 -11.44
CA GLY A 350 1.90 6.23 -9.97
C GLY A 350 0.73 7.04 -9.44
N ALA A 351 -0.06 7.68 -10.32
CA ALA A 351 -1.36 8.24 -10.01
C ALA A 351 -2.42 7.33 -10.65
N ILE A 352 -3.35 6.83 -9.86
CA ILE A 352 -4.29 5.78 -10.23
C ILE A 352 -5.68 6.10 -9.65
N SER A 353 -6.72 5.57 -10.27
CA SER A 353 -8.10 5.58 -9.76
C SER A 353 -8.94 4.55 -10.52
N ASN A 354 -10.05 4.11 -9.91
CA ASN A 354 -11.18 3.58 -10.69
C ASN A 354 -11.65 4.68 -11.67
N ALA A 355 -12.02 4.28 -12.88
CA ALA A 355 -12.65 5.10 -13.90
C ALA A 355 -14.18 4.93 -13.99
N GLY A 356 -14.75 3.92 -13.32
CA GLY A 356 -16.13 3.47 -13.52
C GLY A 356 -16.30 2.76 -14.85
N ASP A 357 -17.54 2.53 -15.29
CA ASP A 357 -17.84 1.95 -16.61
C ASP A 357 -17.91 3.06 -17.67
N VAL A 358 -16.75 3.48 -18.17
CA VAL A 358 -16.62 4.58 -19.14
C VAL A 358 -17.19 4.18 -20.50
N ASN A 359 -17.23 2.88 -20.77
CA ASN A 359 -17.55 2.33 -22.09
C ASN A 359 -18.92 1.63 -22.15
N GLY A 360 -19.58 1.44 -21.02
CA GLY A 360 -20.91 0.85 -20.86
C GLY A 360 -20.98 -0.64 -21.16
N ASP A 361 -19.88 -1.38 -20.94
CA ASP A 361 -19.85 -2.84 -21.13
C ASP A 361 -20.09 -3.63 -19.84
N GLY A 362 -20.34 -2.93 -18.74
CA GLY A 362 -20.73 -3.46 -17.45
C GLY A 362 -19.57 -3.88 -16.56
N PHE A 363 -18.32 -3.56 -16.94
CA PHE A 363 -17.13 -3.74 -16.11
C PHE A 363 -16.59 -2.39 -15.69
N ASP A 364 -16.05 -2.30 -14.49
CA ASP A 364 -15.29 -1.13 -14.09
C ASP A 364 -14.00 -1.01 -14.93
N ASP A 365 -13.63 0.22 -15.26
CA ASP A 365 -12.43 0.56 -16.01
C ASP A 365 -11.38 1.21 -15.10
N LEU A 366 -10.13 1.30 -15.58
CA LEU A 366 -9.03 1.91 -14.84
C LEU A 366 -8.51 3.16 -15.53
N ILE A 367 -8.14 4.18 -14.75
CA ILE A 367 -7.36 5.32 -15.25
C ILE A 367 -6.02 5.44 -14.51
N ILE A 368 -4.95 5.59 -15.31
CA ILE A 368 -3.57 5.70 -14.83
C ILE A 368 -2.95 6.97 -15.38
N GLY A 369 -2.40 7.81 -14.51
CA GLY A 369 -1.69 9.04 -14.82
C GLY A 369 -0.17 8.87 -14.74
N ILE A 370 0.52 9.36 -15.76
CA ILE A 370 1.99 9.44 -15.83
C ILE A 370 2.41 10.90 -15.95
N SER A 371 3.13 11.37 -14.95
CA SER A 371 3.69 12.72 -14.94
C SER A 371 4.84 12.85 -15.93
N ALA A 372 4.97 14.00 -16.59
CA ALA A 372 6.08 14.26 -17.51
C ALA A 372 7.43 14.18 -16.77
N PRO A 373 8.54 13.70 -17.34
CA PRO A 373 9.83 13.70 -16.64
C PRO A 373 10.24 15.11 -16.17
N ASN A 374 10.71 15.26 -14.92
CA ASN A 374 11.11 16.57 -14.37
C ASN A 374 12.41 17.08 -15.04
N SER A 375 12.27 17.88 -16.10
CA SER A 375 13.39 18.24 -16.98
C SER A 375 14.23 19.43 -16.51
N ARG A 376 15.00 19.30 -15.44
CA ARG A 376 16.24 20.09 -15.37
C ARG A 376 17.37 19.49 -16.24
N TYR A 377 17.25 18.24 -16.71
CA TYR A 377 18.35 17.52 -17.39
C TYR A 377 18.00 16.65 -18.62
N ASP A 378 16.74 16.49 -19.04
CA ASP A 378 16.37 15.64 -20.21
C ASP A 378 15.81 16.45 -21.40
N PRO A 379 16.36 16.30 -22.63
CA PRO A 379 15.90 17.00 -23.84
C PRO A 379 14.74 16.35 -24.65
N ARG A 380 14.08 15.28 -24.17
CA ARG A 380 12.90 14.66 -24.85
C ARG A 380 11.62 15.53 -24.76
N PRO A 381 10.60 15.31 -25.64
CA PRO A 381 9.31 16.01 -25.56
C PRO A 381 8.63 15.82 -24.20
N GLN A 382 8.04 16.90 -23.67
CA GLN A 382 7.74 17.19 -22.26
C GLN A 382 6.24 17.09 -21.94
N GLU A 383 5.58 16.01 -22.30
CA GLU A 383 4.15 15.85 -22.06
C GLU A 383 3.90 14.55 -21.28
N GLY A 384 3.17 14.67 -20.18
CA GLY A 384 2.61 13.55 -19.44
C GLY A 384 1.51 12.87 -20.25
N GLN A 385 1.17 11.67 -19.85
CA GLN A 385 0.18 10.83 -20.52
C GLN A 385 -0.73 10.20 -19.46
N SER A 386 -1.98 9.96 -19.83
CA SER A 386 -2.86 9.10 -19.07
C SER A 386 -3.32 7.93 -19.94
N TYR A 387 -3.68 6.84 -19.29
CA TYR A 387 -4.11 5.61 -19.93
C TYR A 387 -5.42 5.19 -19.31
N VAL A 388 -6.38 4.84 -20.15
CA VAL A 388 -7.62 4.19 -19.73
C VAL A 388 -7.52 2.73 -20.18
N ILE A 389 -7.79 1.80 -19.27
CA ILE A 389 -7.80 0.36 -19.54
C ILE A 389 -9.21 -0.14 -19.27
N PHE A 390 -9.81 -0.80 -20.25
CA PHE A 390 -11.16 -1.32 -20.05
C PHE A 390 -11.17 -2.65 -19.30
N GLY A 391 -12.12 -2.79 -18.38
CA GLY A 391 -12.44 -4.03 -17.69
C GLY A 391 -12.85 -5.12 -18.67
N LYS A 392 -12.70 -6.40 -18.28
CA LYS A 392 -13.14 -7.54 -19.11
C LYS A 392 -13.18 -8.88 -18.38
N ALA A 393 -14.17 -9.67 -18.78
CA ALA A 393 -14.33 -11.07 -18.39
C ALA A 393 -13.21 -12.05 -18.74
N SER A 394 -12.44 -11.77 -19.80
CA SER A 394 -11.43 -12.73 -20.26
C SER A 394 -10.20 -12.85 -19.34
N GLY A 395 -10.20 -12.12 -18.22
CA GLY A 395 -9.06 -11.97 -17.33
C GLY A 395 -7.90 -11.21 -17.98
N PHE A 396 -6.86 -10.96 -17.22
CA PHE A 396 -5.68 -10.21 -17.66
C PHE A 396 -4.44 -11.10 -17.68
N ASN A 397 -3.44 -10.74 -18.51
CA ASN A 397 -2.13 -11.38 -18.37
C ASN A 397 -1.44 -10.81 -17.12
N ALA A 398 -0.46 -11.52 -16.57
CA ALA A 398 0.34 -11.06 -15.43
C ALA A 398 0.93 -9.64 -15.59
N THR A 399 1.21 -9.23 -16.84
CA THR A 399 1.61 -7.86 -17.17
C THR A 399 0.73 -7.32 -18.28
N PHE A 400 0.20 -6.11 -18.10
CA PHE A 400 -0.57 -5.39 -19.12
C PHE A 400 0.36 -4.50 -19.96
N ASP A 401 0.35 -4.70 -21.27
CA ASP A 401 1.14 -3.90 -22.21
C ASP A 401 0.31 -2.72 -22.75
N LEU A 402 0.60 -1.51 -22.25
CA LEU A 402 -0.06 -0.27 -22.66
C LEU A 402 0.09 0.02 -24.17
N ALA A 403 1.08 -0.55 -24.86
CA ALA A 403 1.21 -0.39 -26.31
C ALA A 403 0.13 -1.14 -27.11
N THR A 404 -0.66 -2.00 -26.46
CA THR A 404 -1.75 -2.76 -27.07
C THR A 404 -3.09 -2.02 -27.09
N LEU A 405 -3.18 -0.87 -26.42
CA LEU A 405 -4.38 -0.04 -26.40
C LEU A 405 -4.75 0.42 -27.81
N ASN A 406 -6.00 0.19 -28.19
CA ASN A 406 -6.47 0.37 -29.56
C ASN A 406 -7.87 0.98 -29.67
N GLY A 407 -8.46 1.39 -28.55
CA GLY A 407 -9.80 1.96 -28.49
C GLY A 407 -10.90 0.97 -28.11
N SER A 408 -10.66 -0.34 -28.25
CA SER A 408 -11.59 -1.40 -27.82
C SER A 408 -11.21 -2.07 -26.50
N ASN A 409 -10.00 -1.84 -26.01
CA ASN A 409 -9.48 -2.35 -24.74
C ASN A 409 -8.90 -1.22 -23.87
N GLY A 410 -9.37 0.00 -24.12
CA GLY A 410 -8.85 1.24 -23.57
C GLY A 410 -8.09 2.09 -24.60
N PHE A 411 -7.61 3.26 -24.15
CA PHE A 411 -7.03 4.30 -25.01
C PHE A 411 -6.01 5.17 -24.26
N VAL A 412 -5.18 5.88 -25.03
CA VAL A 412 -4.16 6.80 -24.50
C VAL A 412 -4.67 8.24 -24.55
N ILE A 413 -4.44 9.02 -23.49
CA ILE A 413 -4.73 10.44 -23.41
C ILE A 413 -3.41 11.21 -23.40
N ASN A 414 -3.23 12.08 -24.40
CA ASN A 414 -1.97 12.79 -24.63
C ASN A 414 -2.08 14.30 -24.38
N ARG A 415 -0.92 14.97 -24.42
CA ARG A 415 -0.74 16.43 -24.27
C ARG A 415 -1.04 16.98 -22.88
N ILE A 416 -0.74 16.20 -21.84
CA ILE A 416 -0.88 16.65 -20.46
C ILE A 416 0.41 17.34 -20.05
N SER A 417 0.34 18.54 -19.48
CA SER A 417 1.53 19.28 -19.08
C SER A 417 1.89 19.02 -17.62
N GLY A 418 3.14 18.65 -17.35
CA GLY A 418 3.66 18.52 -15.98
C GLY A 418 3.14 17.32 -15.19
N SER A 419 2.77 17.54 -13.92
CA SER A 419 2.25 16.52 -13.01
C SER A 419 0.82 16.16 -13.37
N VAL A 420 0.49 14.87 -13.31
CA VAL A 420 -0.83 14.32 -13.67
C VAL A 420 -1.48 13.68 -12.46
N LEU A 421 -2.72 14.07 -12.17
CA LEU A 421 -3.62 13.41 -11.23
C LEU A 421 -4.88 13.00 -11.98
N VAL A 422 -5.45 11.86 -11.63
CA VAL A 422 -6.59 11.25 -12.34
C VAL A 422 -7.63 10.78 -11.33
N SER A 423 -8.90 10.80 -11.74
CA SER A 423 -10.00 10.20 -10.98
C SER A 423 -11.18 9.91 -11.91
N SER A 424 -12.11 9.05 -11.49
CA SER A 424 -13.47 9.05 -12.05
C SER A 424 -14.15 10.38 -11.75
N ALA A 425 -14.99 10.83 -12.68
CA ALA A 425 -15.87 11.95 -12.55
C ALA A 425 -17.32 11.54 -12.21
N GLY A 426 -17.66 10.25 -12.28
CA GLY A 426 -19.05 9.78 -12.33
C GLY A 426 -19.76 10.20 -13.62
N ASP A 427 -21.07 10.05 -13.71
CA ASP A 427 -21.88 10.50 -14.85
C ASP A 427 -22.26 11.99 -14.71
N VAL A 428 -21.32 12.88 -15.05
CA VAL A 428 -21.53 14.33 -14.89
C VAL A 428 -22.50 14.90 -15.94
N ASN A 429 -22.76 14.14 -17.00
CA ASN A 429 -23.50 14.59 -18.16
C ASN A 429 -24.87 13.91 -18.31
N GLY A 430 -25.14 12.85 -17.55
CA GLY A 430 -26.42 12.16 -17.47
C GLY A 430 -26.71 11.20 -18.61
N ASP A 431 -25.68 10.68 -19.28
CA ASP A 431 -25.83 9.76 -20.41
C ASP A 431 -25.67 8.28 -20.04
N GLY A 432 -25.42 7.99 -18.75
CA GLY A 432 -25.35 6.66 -18.18
C GLY A 432 -23.99 5.98 -18.34
N PHE A 433 -22.93 6.74 -18.64
CA PHE A 433 -21.55 6.26 -18.67
C PHE A 433 -20.73 7.07 -17.68
N ASP A 434 -19.77 6.44 -17.03
CA ASP A 434 -18.85 7.17 -16.18
C ASP A 434 -17.92 8.07 -17.00
N ASP A 435 -17.72 9.28 -16.51
CA ASP A 435 -16.83 10.26 -17.09
C ASP A 435 -15.46 10.24 -16.37
N LEU A 436 -14.45 10.85 -16.97
CA LEU A 436 -13.09 10.90 -16.43
C LEU A 436 -12.69 12.34 -16.10
N ILE A 437 -11.93 12.54 -15.02
CA ILE A 437 -11.30 13.83 -14.73
C ILE A 437 -9.79 13.71 -14.58
N ILE A 438 -9.07 14.61 -15.25
CA ILE A 438 -7.61 14.71 -15.22
C ILE A 438 -7.20 16.10 -14.76
N GLY A 439 -6.40 16.15 -13.70
CA GLY A 439 -5.74 17.34 -13.22
C GLY A 439 -4.29 17.41 -13.73
N SER A 440 -3.90 18.58 -14.22
CA SER A 440 -2.57 18.84 -14.76
C SER A 440 -1.97 20.06 -14.07
N ARG A 441 -0.73 19.95 -13.59
CA ARG A 441 0.01 21.06 -12.97
C ARG A 441 1.38 21.25 -13.58
N ALA A 442 1.71 22.48 -13.96
CA ALA A 442 3.08 22.81 -14.36
C ALA A 442 4.07 22.64 -13.19
N TYR A 443 5.29 22.16 -13.47
CA TYR A 443 6.33 21.93 -12.46
C TYR A 443 6.85 23.19 -11.76
N ASP A 444 6.65 24.36 -12.37
CA ASP A 444 6.95 25.66 -11.76
C ASP A 444 5.79 26.19 -10.90
N PHE A 445 4.74 25.38 -10.72
CA PHE A 445 3.53 25.67 -9.95
C PHE A 445 2.79 26.93 -10.41
N SER A 446 3.10 27.45 -11.61
CA SER A 446 2.59 28.74 -12.11
C SER A 446 1.26 28.67 -12.84
N SER A 447 0.82 27.46 -13.21
CA SER A 447 -0.46 27.20 -13.87
C SER A 447 -0.88 25.74 -13.75
N GLY A 448 -2.19 25.52 -13.69
CA GLY A 448 -2.82 24.20 -13.80
C GLY A 448 -3.90 24.21 -14.87
N GLN A 449 -4.42 23.04 -15.22
CA GLN A 449 -5.68 22.86 -15.96
C GLN A 449 -6.29 21.53 -15.56
N SER A 450 -7.61 21.46 -15.58
CA SER A 450 -8.32 20.18 -15.45
C SER A 450 -9.13 19.89 -16.71
N TYR A 451 -9.27 18.62 -17.03
CA TYR A 451 -9.95 18.13 -18.21
C TYR A 451 -10.97 17.10 -17.77
N VAL A 452 -12.19 17.24 -18.25
CA VAL A 452 -13.25 16.24 -18.09
C VAL A 452 -13.50 15.62 -19.45
N ILE A 453 -13.55 14.29 -19.51
CA ILE A 453 -13.74 13.52 -20.74
C ILE A 453 -14.99 12.68 -20.55
N PHE A 454 -15.92 12.74 -21.51
CA PHE A 454 -17.17 12.01 -21.37
C PHE A 454 -17.05 10.54 -21.82
N GLY A 455 -17.65 9.66 -21.03
CA GLY A 455 -17.87 8.24 -21.34
C GLY A 455 -18.79 8.06 -22.55
N ARG A 456 -18.81 6.85 -23.12
CA ARG A 456 -19.71 6.47 -24.23
C ARG A 456 -19.62 4.99 -24.60
N ALA A 457 -20.76 4.44 -25.04
CA ALA A 457 -20.88 3.10 -25.64
C ALA A 457 -20.09 2.83 -26.95
N SER A 458 -19.48 3.85 -27.57
CA SER A 458 -18.81 3.68 -28.87
C SER A 458 -17.31 3.56 -28.71
N GLU A 459 -16.68 2.66 -29.49
CA GLU A 459 -15.22 2.49 -29.55
C GLU A 459 -14.51 3.85 -29.50
N PHE A 460 -13.61 3.98 -28.53
CA PHE A 460 -12.73 5.14 -28.44
C PHE A 460 -11.71 5.08 -29.59
N ASP A 461 -11.19 6.22 -30.01
CA ASP A 461 -9.97 6.18 -30.80
C ASP A 461 -8.84 5.70 -29.87
N ALA A 462 -7.86 4.97 -30.40
CA ALA A 462 -6.71 4.51 -29.62
C ALA A 462 -5.94 5.66 -28.92
N THR A 463 -6.14 6.89 -29.37
CA THR A 463 -5.58 8.08 -28.75
C THR A 463 -6.60 9.21 -28.74
N LEU A 464 -6.79 9.82 -27.58
CA LEU A 464 -7.51 11.08 -27.37
C LEU A 464 -6.51 12.21 -27.11
N ASP A 465 -6.69 13.32 -27.80
CA ASP A 465 -5.88 14.53 -27.63
C ASP A 465 -6.71 15.60 -26.93
N LEU A 466 -6.25 16.11 -25.77
CA LEU A 466 -7.03 17.02 -24.94
C LEU A 466 -7.38 18.36 -25.63
N VAL A 467 -6.71 18.72 -26.72
CA VAL A 467 -7.10 19.91 -27.52
C VAL A 467 -8.38 19.70 -28.33
N GLU A 468 -8.87 18.46 -28.42
CA GLU A 468 -10.07 18.08 -29.17
C GLU A 468 -11.36 18.12 -28.34
N LEU A 469 -11.27 18.48 -27.05
CA LEU A 469 -12.45 18.67 -26.21
C LEU A 469 -13.28 19.87 -26.69
N ASP A 470 -14.54 19.63 -27.04
CA ASP A 470 -15.43 20.62 -27.66
C ASP A 470 -16.75 20.87 -26.93
N GLY A 471 -16.95 20.20 -25.79
CA GLY A 471 -18.17 20.23 -24.98
C GLY A 471 -19.12 19.07 -25.26
N SER A 472 -18.91 18.30 -26.33
CA SER A 472 -19.69 17.08 -26.63
C SER A 472 -18.97 15.77 -26.25
N ASN A 473 -17.65 15.82 -26.13
CA ASN A 473 -16.77 14.72 -25.72
C ASN A 473 -15.99 15.03 -24.43
N GLY A 474 -16.38 16.09 -23.73
CA GLY A 474 -15.70 16.62 -22.57
C GLY A 474 -15.41 18.12 -22.65
N PHE A 475 -14.79 18.67 -21.61
CA PHE A 475 -14.48 20.10 -21.51
C PHE A 475 -13.23 20.36 -20.67
N THR A 476 -12.66 21.56 -20.84
CA THR A 476 -11.53 22.03 -20.01
C THR A 476 -12.03 22.97 -18.92
N PHE A 477 -11.57 22.75 -17.68
CA PHE A 477 -11.71 23.70 -16.59
C PHE A 477 -10.39 24.45 -16.36
N THR A 478 -10.39 25.76 -16.64
CA THR A 478 -9.18 26.58 -16.53
C THR A 478 -9.07 27.19 -15.13
N THR A 479 -8.14 26.67 -14.33
CA THR A 479 -7.75 27.16 -12.99
C THR A 479 -6.29 26.84 -12.67
N ASP A 480 -5.75 27.32 -11.55
CA ASP A 480 -4.42 26.90 -11.09
C ASP A 480 -4.42 25.53 -10.36
N GLY A 481 -5.59 24.85 -10.35
CA GLY A 481 -5.83 23.59 -9.66
C GLY A 481 -5.34 22.34 -10.38
N SER A 482 -5.13 21.28 -9.61
CA SER A 482 -4.59 20.00 -10.07
C SER A 482 -5.09 18.78 -9.31
N SER A 483 -5.54 18.92 -8.05
CA SER A 483 -6.25 17.83 -7.36
C SER A 483 -7.62 17.67 -8.01
N VAL A 484 -8.03 16.45 -8.31
CA VAL A 484 -9.31 16.16 -8.98
C VAL A 484 -9.95 14.93 -8.37
N SER A 485 -11.28 14.95 -8.26
CA SER A 485 -12.10 13.81 -7.83
C SER A 485 -13.56 14.07 -8.21
N SER A 486 -14.36 13.01 -8.30
CA SER A 486 -15.83 13.14 -8.22
C SER A 486 -16.21 13.71 -6.85
N ALA A 487 -17.28 14.49 -6.81
CA ALA A 487 -17.94 14.94 -5.60
C ALA A 487 -19.24 14.18 -5.33
N GLY A 488 -19.68 13.28 -6.23
CA GLY A 488 -21.02 12.68 -6.20
C GLY A 488 -22.13 13.69 -6.51
N ASP A 489 -23.39 13.31 -6.37
CA ASP A 489 -24.55 14.20 -6.56
C ASP A 489 -24.84 15.00 -5.27
N ILE A 490 -24.01 16.00 -5.01
CA ILE A 490 -24.14 16.82 -3.78
C ILE A 490 -25.36 17.75 -3.80
N ASN A 491 -26.04 17.85 -4.94
CA ASN A 491 -27.15 18.78 -5.15
C ASN A 491 -28.50 18.07 -5.41
N GLY A 492 -28.49 16.75 -5.59
CA GLY A 492 -29.66 15.86 -5.74
C GLY A 492 -30.43 16.10 -7.04
N ASP A 493 -29.72 16.43 -8.12
CA ASP A 493 -30.32 16.61 -9.43
C ASP A 493 -30.21 15.40 -10.36
N GLY A 494 -29.45 14.38 -9.97
CA GLY A 494 -29.25 13.10 -10.64
C GLY A 494 -28.03 13.06 -11.54
N PHE A 495 -27.07 13.97 -11.36
CA PHE A 495 -25.82 13.99 -12.11
C PHE A 495 -24.67 14.12 -11.12
N ASP A 496 -23.57 13.45 -11.40
CA ASP A 496 -22.39 13.60 -10.55
C ASP A 496 -21.79 15.00 -10.69
N ASP A 497 -21.32 15.52 -9.56
CA ASP A 497 -20.62 16.79 -9.45
C ASP A 497 -19.11 16.55 -9.36
N LEU A 498 -18.31 17.59 -9.62
CA LEU A 498 -16.85 17.50 -9.64
C LEU A 498 -16.24 18.36 -8.55
N ILE A 499 -15.13 17.91 -7.96
CA ILE A 499 -14.25 18.77 -7.16
C ILE A 499 -12.85 18.90 -7.76
N ILE A 500 -12.38 20.14 -7.86
CA ILE A 500 -11.07 20.49 -8.36
C ILE A 500 -10.36 21.38 -7.35
N GLY A 501 -9.24 20.89 -6.83
CA GLY A 501 -8.47 21.55 -5.79
C GLY A 501 -7.20 22.22 -6.32
N SER A 502 -6.91 23.41 -5.80
CA SER A 502 -5.73 24.21 -6.07
C SER A 502 -4.92 24.45 -4.79
N PRO A 503 -4.22 23.43 -4.28
CA PRO A 503 -3.35 23.59 -3.12
C PRO A 503 -2.12 24.41 -3.56
N THR A 504 -2.09 25.69 -3.21
CA THR A 504 -0.97 26.59 -3.52
C THR A 504 0.17 26.33 -2.53
N TYR A 505 1.22 25.66 -3.00
CA TYR A 505 2.52 25.62 -2.35
C TYR A 505 3.47 26.52 -3.15
N ASP A 506 3.31 27.83 -3.00
CA ASP A 506 4.15 28.75 -3.75
C ASP A 506 5.56 28.87 -3.12
N LEU A 507 6.58 28.39 -3.82
CA LEU A 507 8.00 28.61 -3.50
C LEU A 507 8.44 30.08 -3.70
N SER A 508 7.57 30.95 -4.23
CA SER A 508 7.85 32.35 -4.55
C SER A 508 7.51 33.36 -3.44
N TYR A 509 7.04 32.89 -2.26
CA TYR A 509 6.60 33.73 -1.14
C TYR A 509 5.45 34.70 -1.51
N ASP A 510 4.66 34.41 -2.56
CA ASP A 510 3.51 35.21 -2.93
C ASP A 510 2.23 34.70 -2.23
N LEU A 511 1.41 35.63 -1.77
CA LEU A 511 0.37 35.50 -0.73
C LEU A 511 -0.91 34.79 -1.21
N SER A 512 -0.82 33.59 -1.79
CA SER A 512 -2.01 32.88 -2.31
C SER A 512 -2.51 31.78 -1.38
N SER A 513 -3.73 31.94 -0.86
CA SER A 513 -4.46 30.93 -0.10
C SER A 513 -4.98 29.81 -1.02
N GLY A 514 -5.03 28.59 -0.48
CA GLY A 514 -5.54 27.43 -1.19
C GLY A 514 -7.04 27.55 -1.51
N GLN A 515 -7.48 26.93 -2.60
CA GLN A 515 -8.88 26.95 -3.04
C GLN A 515 -9.33 25.59 -3.56
N SER A 516 -10.63 25.32 -3.46
CA SER A 516 -11.29 24.22 -4.17
C SER A 516 -12.50 24.74 -4.93
N TYR A 517 -12.82 24.10 -6.04
CA TYR A 517 -13.90 24.46 -6.93
C TYR A 517 -14.80 23.25 -7.09
N VAL A 518 -16.09 23.43 -6.82
CA VAL A 518 -17.11 22.42 -7.11
C VAL A 518 -17.82 22.83 -8.39
N ILE A 519 -18.06 21.89 -9.30
CA ILE A 519 -18.77 22.11 -10.58
C ILE A 519 -19.95 21.15 -10.62
N PHE A 520 -21.14 21.67 -10.90
CA PHE A 520 -22.32 20.81 -10.96
C PHE A 520 -22.48 20.12 -12.31
N GLY A 521 -22.81 18.83 -12.25
CA GLY A 521 -23.24 18.00 -13.37
C GLY A 521 -24.52 18.54 -14.02
N LYS A 522 -24.78 18.16 -15.27
CA LYS A 522 -26.01 18.54 -16.00
C LYS A 522 -26.19 17.82 -17.34
N ALA A 523 -27.44 17.43 -17.61
CA ALA A 523 -27.90 16.94 -18.92
C ALA A 523 -27.78 17.91 -20.12
N SER A 524 -27.57 19.22 -19.90
CA SER A 524 -27.53 20.18 -21.02
C SER A 524 -26.22 20.15 -21.83
N GLY A 525 -25.27 19.31 -21.43
CA GLY A 525 -23.90 19.33 -21.92
C GLY A 525 -23.11 20.56 -21.44
N PHE A 526 -21.81 20.52 -21.65
CA PHE A 526 -20.88 21.59 -21.27
C PHE A 526 -20.41 22.36 -22.51
N GLY A 527 -19.95 23.60 -22.32
CA GLY A 527 -19.16 24.25 -23.37
C GLY A 527 -17.73 23.71 -23.32
N ALA A 528 -16.98 23.81 -24.43
CA ALA A 528 -15.59 23.34 -24.50
C ALA A 528 -14.67 23.83 -23.37
N SER A 529 -14.98 24.98 -22.76
CA SER A 529 -14.22 25.51 -21.63
C SER A 529 -15.12 26.18 -20.59
N LEU A 530 -14.77 25.97 -19.32
CA LEU A 530 -15.33 26.62 -18.14
C LEU A 530 -14.19 27.20 -17.29
N SER A 531 -14.40 28.35 -16.68
CA SER A 531 -13.44 29.00 -15.77
C SER A 531 -14.05 29.20 -14.39
N SER A 532 -13.23 29.13 -13.33
CA SER A 532 -13.66 29.39 -11.95
C SER A 532 -14.41 30.72 -11.77
N ALA A 533 -14.07 31.74 -12.56
CA ALA A 533 -14.76 33.05 -12.54
C ALA A 533 -16.24 32.99 -12.97
N GLN A 534 -16.69 31.87 -13.54
CA GLN A 534 -18.06 31.64 -14.01
C GLN A 534 -18.92 30.89 -12.99
N LEU A 535 -18.34 30.39 -11.90
CA LEU A 535 -19.07 29.72 -10.82
C LEU A 535 -19.93 30.73 -10.06
N ASN A 536 -21.21 30.42 -9.88
CA ASN A 536 -22.19 31.36 -9.34
C ASN A 536 -23.15 30.77 -8.30
N GLY A 537 -22.91 29.53 -7.88
CA GLY A 537 -23.74 28.81 -6.91
C GLY A 537 -24.84 27.94 -7.54
N ASN A 538 -25.17 28.15 -8.83
CA ASN A 538 -26.13 27.30 -9.57
C ASN A 538 -25.45 26.34 -10.56
N ASN A 539 -24.16 26.53 -10.82
CA ASN A 539 -23.35 25.70 -11.74
C ASN A 539 -22.06 25.25 -11.06
N GLY A 540 -22.05 25.22 -9.73
CA GLY A 540 -20.87 25.09 -8.91
C GLY A 540 -20.52 26.34 -8.09
N PHE A 541 -19.53 26.20 -7.22
CA PHE A 541 -19.09 27.21 -6.26
C PHE A 541 -17.61 27.06 -5.89
N THR A 542 -17.06 28.09 -5.25
CA THR A 542 -15.68 28.12 -4.75
C THR A 542 -15.66 27.94 -3.24
N ILE A 543 -14.69 27.18 -2.75
CA ILE A 543 -14.33 27.02 -1.35
C ILE A 543 -12.95 27.64 -1.19
N SER A 544 -12.80 28.57 -0.26
CA SER A 544 -11.54 29.27 -0.03
C SER A 544 -11.02 28.99 1.36
N ASP A 545 -9.70 29.04 1.49
CA ASP A 545 -9.04 28.91 2.77
C ASP A 545 -9.53 29.96 3.79
N ILE A 546 -9.46 29.58 5.08
CA ILE A 546 -9.78 30.50 6.17
C ILE A 546 -8.58 31.39 6.47
N ASP A 547 -7.38 30.79 6.52
CA ASP A 547 -6.12 31.45 6.85
C ASP A 547 -5.12 31.28 5.68
N GLU A 548 -4.16 32.20 5.55
CA GLU A 548 -3.10 32.07 4.54
C GLU A 548 -2.16 30.91 4.93
N TYR A 549 -1.72 30.12 3.96
CA TYR A 549 -0.79 28.97 4.11
C TYR A 549 -1.35 27.68 4.71
N ASP A 550 -2.63 27.61 5.06
CA ASP A 550 -3.28 26.38 5.52
C ASP A 550 -3.27 25.26 4.45
N GLY A 551 -3.14 25.65 3.17
CA GLY A 551 -2.88 24.72 2.06
C GLY A 551 -4.13 23.99 1.58
N LEU A 552 -5.31 24.60 1.71
CA LEU A 552 -6.59 24.03 1.27
C LEU A 552 -6.55 23.65 -0.22
N GLY A 553 -7.01 22.45 -0.57
CA GLY A 553 -7.09 22.06 -1.98
C GLY A 553 -7.00 20.57 -2.26
N ARG A 554 -7.09 19.72 -1.24
CA ARG A 554 -7.25 18.27 -1.41
C ARG A 554 -8.68 17.94 -1.11
N GLY A 555 -9.47 17.55 -2.10
CA GLY A 555 -10.89 17.27 -1.90
C GLY A 555 -11.37 16.07 -2.68
N SER A 556 -12.38 15.41 -2.14
CA SER A 556 -12.97 14.15 -2.61
C SER A 556 -14.42 14.05 -2.11
N ASN A 557 -15.18 13.13 -2.70
CA ASN A 557 -16.46 12.70 -2.17
C ASN A 557 -16.29 12.09 -0.75
N ALA A 558 -17.23 12.39 0.15
CA ALA A 558 -17.35 11.76 1.46
C ALA A 558 -18.48 10.72 1.53
N GLY A 559 -19.33 10.62 0.51
CA GLY A 559 -20.59 9.87 0.51
C GLY A 559 -21.68 10.58 1.30
N ASP A 560 -22.85 9.96 1.46
CA ASP A 560 -23.96 10.48 2.28
C ASP A 560 -23.74 10.13 3.76
N ILE A 561 -22.76 10.78 4.38
CA ILE A 561 -22.38 10.47 5.76
C ILE A 561 -23.45 10.84 6.79
N ASN A 562 -24.43 11.65 6.39
CA ASN A 562 -25.49 12.13 7.25
C ASN A 562 -26.87 11.50 6.95
N GLY A 563 -26.97 10.70 5.89
CA GLY A 563 -28.16 9.96 5.52
C GLY A 563 -29.33 10.84 5.07
N ASP A 564 -29.09 11.99 4.45
CA ASP A 564 -30.15 12.83 3.89
C ASP A 564 -30.34 12.67 2.36
N GLY A 565 -29.35 12.09 1.69
CA GLY A 565 -29.42 11.53 0.33
C GLY A 565 -28.72 12.33 -0.73
N PHE A 566 -28.03 13.37 -0.29
CA PHE A 566 -27.10 14.09 -1.09
C PHE A 566 -25.72 13.57 -0.72
N ASP A 567 -24.85 13.41 -1.69
CA ASP A 567 -23.45 13.16 -1.37
C ASP A 567 -22.87 14.36 -0.62
N ASP A 568 -21.99 14.07 0.33
CA ASP A 568 -21.28 15.07 1.10
C ASP A 568 -19.83 15.19 0.59
N LEU A 569 -19.21 16.33 0.86
CA LEU A 569 -17.87 16.63 0.36
C LEU A 569 -16.88 16.75 1.51
N ILE A 570 -15.66 16.24 1.33
CA ILE A 570 -14.52 16.56 2.19
C ILE A 570 -13.49 17.42 1.45
N VAL A 571 -12.99 18.47 2.11
CA VAL A 571 -11.86 19.27 1.64
C VAL A 571 -10.86 19.47 2.78
N SER A 572 -9.58 19.26 2.49
CA SER A 572 -8.51 19.25 3.48
C SER A 572 -7.47 20.35 3.25
N ALA A 573 -6.92 20.81 4.37
CA ALA A 573 -5.89 21.83 4.53
C ALA A 573 -4.82 21.28 5.52
N PRO A 574 -3.88 20.44 5.04
CA PRO A 574 -2.96 19.69 5.90
C PRO A 574 -1.91 20.57 6.60
N SER A 575 -1.69 21.79 6.13
CA SER A 575 -0.74 22.74 6.74
C SER A 575 -1.42 23.70 7.71
N ALA A 576 -2.71 23.50 7.99
CA ALA A 576 -3.46 24.36 8.90
C ALA A 576 -2.99 24.23 10.36
N ASP A 577 -3.16 25.33 11.12
CA ASP A 577 -2.71 25.45 12.51
C ASP A 577 -3.89 25.43 13.53
N PRO A 578 -4.72 24.37 13.61
CA PRO A 578 -5.83 24.34 14.56
C PRO A 578 -5.34 24.37 16.01
N ASN A 579 -6.11 25.03 16.88
CA ASN A 579 -5.84 25.05 18.33
C ASN A 579 -4.44 25.54 18.74
N ASN A 580 -3.74 26.30 17.88
CA ASN A 580 -2.33 26.70 18.02
C ASN A 580 -1.33 25.52 17.98
N GLN A 581 -1.68 24.44 17.29
CA GLN A 581 -0.76 23.36 16.93
C GLN A 581 -0.33 23.57 15.49
N ASN A 582 0.96 23.86 15.28
CA ASN A 582 1.48 24.17 13.95
C ASN A 582 1.38 22.93 13.04
N ASN A 583 0.94 23.10 11.80
CA ASN A 583 0.80 22.03 10.78
C ASN A 583 0.07 20.77 11.28
N ALA A 584 -0.80 20.90 12.28
CA ALA A 584 -1.58 19.74 12.72
C ALA A 584 -2.59 19.30 11.64
N GLY A 585 -3.00 20.23 10.78
CA GLY A 585 -3.90 19.99 9.66
C GLY A 585 -5.38 20.07 10.02
N LYS A 586 -6.23 20.36 9.03
CA LYS A 586 -7.69 20.40 9.16
C LYS A 586 -8.36 19.74 7.96
N SER A 587 -9.50 19.13 8.19
CA SER A 587 -10.44 18.71 7.14
C SER A 587 -11.82 19.27 7.42
N TYR A 588 -12.53 19.62 6.35
CA TYR A 588 -13.85 20.21 6.39
C TYR A 588 -14.80 19.29 5.64
N VAL A 589 -15.81 18.78 6.35
CA VAL A 589 -16.90 18.02 5.73
C VAL A 589 -18.07 18.96 5.50
N ILE A 590 -18.64 18.95 4.30
CA ILE A 590 -19.67 19.88 3.84
C ILE A 590 -20.85 19.06 3.37
N PHE A 591 -22.03 19.29 3.97
CA PHE A 591 -23.20 18.51 3.60
C PHE A 591 -23.83 18.96 2.29
N GLY A 592 -24.16 17.98 1.45
CA GLY A 592 -24.95 18.14 0.24
C GLY A 592 -26.34 18.68 0.53
N LYS A 593 -26.98 19.29 -0.48
CA LYS A 593 -28.36 19.79 -0.38
C LYS A 593 -28.95 20.24 -1.72
N ALA A 594 -30.27 20.12 -1.82
CA ALA A 594 -31.06 20.61 -2.96
C ALA A 594 -31.13 22.14 -3.13
N SER A 595 -30.79 22.96 -2.11
CA SER A 595 -31.04 24.41 -2.18
C SER A 595 -30.01 25.20 -2.99
N GLY A 596 -29.06 24.53 -3.65
CA GLY A 596 -27.88 25.14 -4.24
C GLY A 596 -26.96 25.78 -3.18
N PHE A 597 -25.77 26.18 -3.63
CA PHE A 597 -24.73 26.74 -2.78
C PHE A 597 -24.53 28.22 -3.07
N ASN A 598 -23.95 28.97 -2.13
CA ASN A 598 -23.47 30.30 -2.45
C ASN A 598 -22.27 30.17 -3.39
N ALA A 599 -22.09 31.12 -4.32
CA ALA A 599 -20.95 31.12 -5.24
C ALA A 599 -19.59 30.98 -4.53
N ASN A 600 -19.48 31.50 -3.31
CA ASN A 600 -18.36 31.27 -2.40
C ASN A 600 -18.90 30.68 -1.09
N LEU A 601 -18.43 29.50 -0.71
CA LEU A 601 -18.74 28.86 0.56
C LEU A 601 -17.76 29.34 1.64
N ASP A 602 -18.30 29.77 2.79
CA ASP A 602 -17.52 30.18 3.95
C ASP A 602 -17.44 29.02 4.96
N LEU A 603 -16.26 28.41 5.07
CA LEU A 603 -15.98 27.28 5.95
C LEU A 603 -16.18 27.61 7.44
N ALA A 604 -16.11 28.88 7.84
CA ALA A 604 -16.38 29.29 9.23
C ALA A 604 -17.86 29.16 9.61
N THR A 605 -18.75 28.90 8.64
CA THR A 605 -20.20 28.75 8.87
C THR A 605 -20.63 27.31 9.16
N LEU A 606 -19.71 26.34 9.08
CA LEU A 606 -19.97 24.94 9.42
C LEU A 606 -20.34 24.82 10.89
N ASN A 607 -21.48 24.20 11.18
CA ASN A 607 -22.08 24.20 12.51
C ASN A 607 -22.58 22.82 12.96
N GLY A 608 -22.32 21.78 12.17
CA GLY A 608 -22.75 20.41 12.41
C GLY A 608 -24.08 20.03 11.75
N SER A 609 -24.86 21.00 11.26
CA SER A 609 -26.08 20.77 10.47
C SER A 609 -25.90 21.05 8.97
N ASN A 610 -24.77 21.60 8.56
CA ASN A 610 -24.40 21.92 7.18
C ASN A 610 -22.97 21.46 6.86
N GLY A 611 -22.46 20.51 7.63
CA GLY A 611 -21.06 20.12 7.68
C GLY A 611 -20.35 20.49 8.99
N PHE A 612 -19.11 20.05 9.14
CA PHE A 612 -18.29 20.19 10.35
C PHE A 612 -16.79 20.20 10.04
N VAL A 613 -15.98 20.56 11.04
CA VAL A 613 -14.52 20.60 10.95
C VAL A 613 -13.92 19.46 11.76
N VAL A 614 -12.90 18.82 11.20
CA VAL A 614 -12.01 17.86 11.88
C VAL A 614 -10.65 18.53 12.03
N ASN A 615 -10.14 18.59 13.26
CA ASN A 615 -8.83 19.20 13.53
C ASN A 615 -7.80 18.12 13.85
N GLY A 616 -6.59 18.31 13.36
CA GLY A 616 -5.41 17.57 13.78
C GLY A 616 -5.18 17.69 15.29
N VAL A 617 -4.52 16.68 15.85
CA VAL A 617 -4.39 16.50 17.30
C VAL A 617 -3.10 17.12 17.80
N GLU A 618 -1.98 16.75 17.19
CA GLU A 618 -0.63 17.14 17.58
C GLU A 618 0.04 17.99 16.48
N ALA A 619 1.06 18.76 16.86
CA ALA A 619 1.79 19.58 15.90
C ALA A 619 2.50 18.70 14.87
N ASP A 620 2.53 19.15 13.63
CA ASP A 620 3.15 18.49 12.48
C ASP A 620 2.53 17.14 12.06
N ASP A 621 1.39 16.72 12.64
CA ASP A 621 0.64 15.51 12.24
C ASP A 621 0.20 15.55 10.76
N GLY A 622 -0.09 16.74 10.23
CA GLY A 622 -0.51 16.92 8.83
C GLY A 622 -1.85 16.27 8.46
N LEU A 623 -2.84 16.27 9.37
CA LEU A 623 -4.17 15.70 9.11
C LEU A 623 -4.78 16.25 7.81
N GLY A 624 -5.31 15.36 6.98
CA GLY A 624 -5.90 15.71 5.69
C GLY A 624 -4.87 15.74 4.56
N GLY A 625 -3.70 15.09 4.74
CA GLY A 625 -2.77 14.80 3.65
C GLY A 625 -3.41 13.94 2.56
N SER A 626 -4.33 13.07 2.96
CA SER A 626 -5.25 12.29 2.13
C SER A 626 -6.61 12.20 2.84
N ALA A 627 -7.70 12.10 2.08
CA ALA A 627 -9.04 11.88 2.61
C ALA A 627 -9.94 11.29 1.52
N SER A 628 -10.87 10.42 1.90
CA SER A 628 -11.86 9.83 0.98
C SER A 628 -13.07 9.32 1.77
N SER A 629 -14.17 9.05 1.08
CA SER A 629 -15.19 8.16 1.61
C SER A 629 -14.57 6.79 1.92
N ALA A 630 -15.05 6.19 3.00
CA ALA A 630 -14.76 4.81 3.36
C ALA A 630 -15.84 3.83 2.84
N GLY A 631 -16.98 4.34 2.36
CA GLY A 631 -18.20 3.53 2.20
C GLY A 631 -18.81 3.16 3.56
N ASP A 632 -19.80 2.27 3.58
CA ASP A 632 -20.45 1.79 4.80
C ASP A 632 -19.71 0.57 5.38
N ILE A 633 -18.55 0.83 5.99
CA ILE A 633 -17.67 -0.25 6.49
C ILE A 633 -18.23 -0.94 7.73
N ASN A 634 -19.28 -0.39 8.34
CA ASN A 634 -19.88 -0.88 9.56
C ASN A 634 -21.30 -1.43 9.37
N GLY A 635 -21.89 -1.24 8.18
CA GLY A 635 -23.20 -1.75 7.76
C GLY A 635 -24.37 -1.09 8.48
N ASP A 636 -24.25 0.18 8.88
CA ASP A 636 -25.35 0.93 9.50
C ASP A 636 -26.14 1.80 8.51
N GLY A 637 -25.76 1.77 7.24
CA GLY A 637 -26.40 2.42 6.10
C GLY A 637 -26.07 3.89 5.93
N PHE A 638 -24.95 4.34 6.51
CA PHE A 638 -24.37 5.65 6.28
C PHE A 638 -22.95 5.46 5.76
N ASP A 639 -22.54 6.29 4.81
CA ASP A 639 -21.15 6.27 4.38
C ASP A 639 -20.26 6.78 5.53
N ASP A 640 -19.11 6.14 5.67
CA ASP A 640 -18.08 6.49 6.63
C ASP A 640 -16.97 7.30 5.94
N LEU A 641 -16.08 7.89 6.72
CA LEU A 641 -15.01 8.75 6.22
C LEU A 641 -13.65 8.26 6.71
N ILE A 642 -12.63 8.28 5.84
CA ILE A 642 -11.23 8.06 6.20
C ILE A 642 -10.36 9.28 5.91
N ILE A 643 -9.51 9.65 6.87
CA ILE A 643 -8.60 10.81 6.79
C ILE A 643 -7.19 10.41 7.25
N GLY A 644 -6.18 10.64 6.40
CA GLY A 644 -4.78 10.38 6.70
C GLY A 644 -4.06 11.55 7.39
N ALA A 645 -3.15 11.23 8.29
CA ALA A 645 -2.20 12.10 8.97
C ALA A 645 -0.80 11.44 8.92
N PRO A 646 -0.15 11.43 7.75
CA PRO A 646 1.05 10.61 7.50
C PRO A 646 2.28 11.01 8.33
N SER A 647 2.31 12.23 8.86
CA SER A 647 3.42 12.72 9.67
C SER A 647 3.19 12.55 11.18
N ALA A 648 2.09 11.91 11.59
CA ALA A 648 1.78 11.72 13.00
C ALA A 648 2.73 10.70 13.67
N ASP A 649 2.93 10.87 14.99
CA ASP A 649 3.89 10.09 15.78
C ASP A 649 3.20 9.07 16.74
N PRO A 650 2.46 8.05 16.26
CA PRO A 650 1.84 7.06 17.13
C PRO A 650 2.89 6.26 17.91
N ASN A 651 2.56 5.88 19.15
CA ASN A 651 3.40 4.99 19.97
C ASN A 651 4.85 5.44 20.17
N ASN A 652 5.15 6.75 20.01
CA ASN A 652 6.50 7.34 20.00
C ASN A 652 7.37 6.88 18.82
N GLN A 653 6.75 6.49 17.71
CA GLN A 653 7.43 6.26 16.42
C GLN A 653 7.26 7.50 15.56
N ASN A 654 8.37 8.20 15.28
CA ASN A 654 8.32 9.45 14.53
C ASN A 654 7.83 9.21 13.10
N ASN A 655 6.91 10.02 12.58
CA ASN A 655 6.35 9.93 11.22
C ASN A 655 5.85 8.53 10.81
N ALA A 656 5.50 7.67 11.77
CA ALA A 656 4.91 6.37 11.43
C ALA A 656 3.55 6.55 10.76
N GLY A 657 2.87 7.67 11.04
CA GLY A 657 1.61 8.07 10.43
C GLY A 657 0.39 7.50 11.15
N LYS A 658 -0.75 8.18 11.00
CA LYS A 658 -2.06 7.72 11.49
C LYS A 658 -3.11 7.88 10.41
N SER A 659 -4.15 7.05 10.46
CA SER A 659 -5.40 7.30 9.73
C SER A 659 -6.57 7.26 10.70
N TYR A 660 -7.58 8.09 10.45
CA TYR A 660 -8.77 8.21 11.27
C TYR A 660 -9.98 7.81 10.45
N VAL A 661 -10.75 6.84 10.95
CA VAL A 661 -12.04 6.47 10.39
C VAL A 661 -13.13 7.08 11.26
N ILE A 662 -14.09 7.75 10.66
CA ILE A 662 -15.20 8.44 11.32
C ILE A 662 -16.51 7.86 10.78
N PHE A 663 -17.36 7.36 11.69
CA PHE A 663 -18.62 6.77 11.25
C PHE A 663 -19.70 7.81 10.93
N GLY A 664 -20.40 7.57 9.83
CA GLY A 664 -21.60 8.26 9.41
C GLY A 664 -22.74 8.11 10.43
N LYS A 665 -23.73 9.01 10.37
CA LYS A 665 -24.95 8.94 11.18
C LYS A 665 -26.00 9.98 10.78
N ALA A 666 -27.26 9.61 10.96
CA ALA A 666 -28.42 10.51 10.80
C ALA A 666 -28.45 11.74 11.74
N SER A 667 -27.78 11.67 12.90
CA SER A 667 -27.87 12.74 13.92
C SER A 667 -26.69 13.71 13.80
N GLY A 668 -27.00 15.00 13.59
CA GLY A 668 -26.04 16.08 13.33
C GLY A 668 -24.72 15.98 14.11
N PHE A 669 -23.64 16.26 13.38
CA PHE A 669 -22.30 16.27 13.91
C PHE A 669 -22.09 17.49 14.82
N ASN A 670 -21.08 17.45 15.68
CA ASN A 670 -20.64 18.70 16.31
C ASN A 670 -19.95 19.55 15.24
N ALA A 671 -20.08 20.87 15.31
CA ALA A 671 -19.37 21.79 14.41
C ALA A 671 -17.85 21.52 14.34
N ASN A 672 -17.29 20.97 15.43
CA ASN A 672 -15.90 20.58 15.55
C ASN A 672 -15.84 19.16 16.13
N LEU A 673 -15.28 18.22 15.37
CA LEU A 673 -15.10 16.84 15.76
C LEU A 673 -13.77 16.66 16.50
N ASP A 674 -13.82 16.05 17.68
CA ASP A 674 -12.64 15.72 18.48
C ASP A 674 -12.20 14.28 18.22
N LEU A 675 -11.10 14.11 17.48
CA LEU A 675 -10.53 12.80 17.12
C LEU A 675 -10.12 11.96 18.34
N THR A 676 -9.87 12.58 19.50
CA THR A 676 -9.52 11.83 20.72
C THR A 676 -10.73 11.10 21.34
N THR A 677 -11.93 11.35 20.83
CA THR A 677 -13.18 10.74 21.30
C THR A 677 -13.59 9.49 20.52
N LEU A 678 -12.83 9.14 19.47
CA LEU A 678 -13.04 7.91 18.70
C LEU A 678 -12.84 6.69 19.61
N ASN A 679 -13.83 5.81 19.63
CA ASN A 679 -13.89 4.71 20.60
C ASN A 679 -14.29 3.35 19.99
N GLY A 680 -14.41 3.29 18.67
CA GLY A 680 -14.82 2.10 17.93
C GLY A 680 -16.32 2.00 17.64
N SER A 681 -17.15 2.83 18.28
CA SER A 681 -18.60 2.96 17.97
C SER A 681 -18.96 4.25 17.22
N ASN A 682 -18.01 5.16 17.05
CA ASN A 682 -18.17 6.43 16.33
C ASN A 682 -17.00 6.69 15.37
N GLY A 683 -16.29 5.62 14.99
CA GLY A 683 -15.00 5.67 14.33
C GLY A 683 -13.84 5.18 15.22
N PHE A 684 -12.65 5.06 14.64
CA PHE A 684 -11.45 4.52 15.26
C PHE A 684 -10.18 5.07 14.62
N VAL A 685 -9.04 4.85 15.28
CA VAL A 685 -7.70 5.26 14.83
C VAL A 685 -6.92 4.05 14.35
N ILE A 686 -6.18 4.22 13.26
CA ILE A 686 -5.26 3.24 12.69
C ILE A 686 -3.87 3.84 12.82
N ASN A 687 -2.98 3.16 13.55
CA ASN A 687 -1.63 3.65 13.83
C ASN A 687 -0.62 2.97 12.91
N GLY A 688 0.32 3.75 12.37
CA GLY A 688 1.50 3.25 11.70
C GLY A 688 2.36 2.37 12.61
N VAL A 689 3.18 1.53 11.99
CA VAL A 689 3.90 0.46 12.68
C VAL A 689 5.31 0.90 13.04
N GLU A 690 6.09 1.35 12.05
CA GLU A 690 7.49 1.73 12.20
C GLU A 690 7.71 3.21 11.91
N ALA A 691 8.82 3.75 12.42
CA ALA A 691 9.15 5.16 12.22
C ALA A 691 9.38 5.45 10.74
N ASP A 692 8.94 6.61 10.29
CA ASP A 692 9.07 7.12 8.91
C ASP A 692 8.29 6.33 7.83
N ASP A 693 7.46 5.33 8.18
CA ASP A 693 6.59 4.59 7.24
C ASP A 693 5.56 5.48 6.51
N GLY A 694 5.09 6.53 7.18
CA GLY A 694 4.14 7.49 6.63
C GLY A 694 2.73 6.93 6.36
N LEU A 695 2.20 6.04 7.22
CA LEU A 695 0.85 5.48 7.07
C LEU A 695 -0.21 6.58 6.91
N GLY A 696 -1.09 6.42 5.91
CA GLY A 696 -2.11 7.42 5.58
C GLY A 696 -1.62 8.45 4.57
N GLY A 697 -0.49 8.19 3.90
CA GLY A 697 -0.04 8.97 2.74
C GLY A 697 -1.06 8.95 1.61
N SER A 698 -1.79 7.85 1.48
CA SER A 698 -2.95 7.67 0.61
C SER A 698 -4.00 6.81 1.33
N VAL A 699 -5.29 7.12 1.13
CA VAL A 699 -6.43 6.39 1.73
C VAL A 699 -7.56 6.33 0.71
N SER A 700 -8.30 5.23 0.70
CA SER A 700 -9.52 5.10 -0.09
C SER A 700 -10.43 4.01 0.49
N SER A 701 -11.70 4.00 0.10
CA SER A 701 -12.49 2.78 0.15
C SER A 701 -11.87 1.74 -0.78
N ALA A 702 -11.95 0.48 -0.38
CA ALA A 702 -11.60 -0.67 -1.20
C ALA A 702 -12.82 -1.24 -1.92
N GLY A 703 -14.05 -0.83 -1.56
CA GLY A 703 -15.27 -1.56 -1.93
C GLY A 703 -15.38 -2.87 -1.14
N ASP A 704 -16.32 -3.75 -1.47
CA ASP A 704 -16.49 -5.05 -0.84
C ASP A 704 -15.62 -6.11 -1.53
N ILE A 705 -14.31 -6.04 -1.29
CA ILE A 705 -13.35 -6.90 -2.00
C ILE A 705 -13.42 -8.37 -1.56
N ASN A 706 -14.10 -8.62 -0.45
CA ASN A 706 -14.24 -9.94 0.15
C ASN A 706 -15.66 -10.55 0.01
N GLY A 707 -16.59 -9.77 -0.55
CA GLY A 707 -17.96 -10.14 -0.87
C GLY A 707 -18.85 -10.36 0.35
N ASP A 708 -18.49 -9.88 1.55
CA ASP A 708 -19.26 -10.15 2.77
C ASP A 708 -20.37 -9.10 3.04
N GLY A 709 -20.53 -8.13 2.16
CA GLY A 709 -21.56 -7.10 2.19
C GLY A 709 -21.22 -5.88 3.03
N PHE A 710 -19.94 -5.65 3.35
CA PHE A 710 -19.44 -4.42 3.95
C PHE A 710 -18.37 -3.83 3.04
N ASP A 711 -18.35 -2.50 2.93
CA ASP A 711 -17.23 -1.85 2.26
C ASP A 711 -15.94 -2.04 3.10
N ASP A 712 -14.82 -2.21 2.42
CA ASP A 712 -13.50 -2.40 2.99
C ASP A 712 -12.66 -1.12 2.83
N LEU A 713 -11.49 -1.08 3.47
CA LEU A 713 -10.56 0.07 3.41
C LEU A 713 -9.22 -0.31 2.83
N ILE A 714 -8.59 0.62 2.10
CA ILE A 714 -7.17 0.53 1.72
C ILE A 714 -6.39 1.79 2.13
N ILE A 715 -5.21 1.58 2.70
CA ILE A 715 -4.34 2.63 3.26
C ILE A 715 -2.89 2.40 2.84
N GLY A 716 -2.26 3.41 2.24
CA GLY A 716 -0.85 3.36 1.86
C GLY A 716 0.10 3.87 2.95
N ALA A 717 1.25 3.21 3.06
CA ALA A 717 2.44 3.59 3.81
C ALA A 717 3.67 3.51 2.86
N PRO A 718 3.82 4.48 1.95
CA PRO A 718 4.78 4.38 0.84
C PRO A 718 6.24 4.33 1.27
N SER A 719 6.56 4.75 2.48
CA SER A 719 7.93 4.76 2.99
C SER A 719 8.28 3.55 3.86
N ALA A 720 7.35 2.60 4.01
CA ALA A 720 7.62 1.37 4.74
C ALA A 720 8.70 0.52 4.07
N ASP A 721 9.40 -0.29 4.89
CA ASP A 721 10.56 -1.09 4.51
C ASP A 721 10.25 -2.61 4.50
N PRO A 722 9.23 -3.10 3.75
CA PRO A 722 8.87 -4.51 3.77
C PRO A 722 10.04 -5.37 3.27
N ASN A 723 10.25 -6.51 3.91
CA ASN A 723 11.31 -7.46 3.54
C ASN A 723 12.71 -6.81 3.43
N PHE A 724 13.00 -5.74 4.19
CA PHE A 724 14.25 -4.95 4.15
C PHE A 724 14.53 -4.23 2.83
N GLN A 725 13.47 -3.95 2.09
CA GLN A 725 13.57 -3.14 0.91
C GLN A 725 13.21 -1.71 1.30
N THR A 726 14.25 -0.91 1.54
CA THR A 726 14.10 0.48 2.00
C THR A 726 13.17 1.27 1.09
N ASN A 727 12.11 1.86 1.64
CA ASN A 727 11.06 2.58 0.94
C ASN A 727 10.45 1.80 -0.24
N ALA A 728 10.39 0.47 -0.17
CA ALA A 728 9.61 -0.29 -1.14
C ALA A 728 8.10 -0.01 -1.00
N GLY A 729 7.67 0.38 0.22
CA GLY A 729 6.32 0.79 0.53
C GLY A 729 5.38 -0.38 0.82
N GLN A 730 4.34 -0.13 1.63
CA GLN A 730 3.30 -1.10 1.95
C GLN A 730 1.92 -0.47 1.76
N SER A 731 0.92 -1.33 1.55
CA SER A 731 -0.49 -0.97 1.68
C SER A 731 -1.21 -1.95 2.58
N TYR A 732 -2.23 -1.48 3.27
CA TYR A 732 -2.99 -2.24 4.25
C TYR A 732 -4.45 -2.25 3.84
N VAL A 733 -5.00 -3.45 3.71
CA VAL A 733 -6.44 -3.65 3.49
C VAL A 733 -7.07 -4.06 4.81
N ILE A 734 -8.20 -3.45 5.16
CA ILE A 734 -8.93 -3.73 6.40
C ILE A 734 -10.37 -4.04 6.04
N PHE A 735 -10.85 -5.20 6.47
CA PHE A 735 -12.23 -5.60 6.18
C PHE A 735 -13.26 -4.91 7.06
N GLY A 736 -14.35 -4.48 6.44
CA GLY A 736 -15.58 -3.99 7.06
C GLY A 736 -16.24 -5.05 7.94
N LYS A 737 -17.07 -4.61 8.89
CA LYS A 737 -17.88 -5.50 9.75
C LYS A 737 -18.89 -4.76 10.62
N ALA A 738 -20.02 -5.43 10.88
CA ALA A 738 -21.04 -4.97 11.82
C ALA A 738 -20.66 -5.02 13.31
N SER A 739 -19.62 -5.78 13.71
CA SER A 739 -19.31 -5.96 15.15
C SER A 739 -18.71 -4.73 15.83
N GLY A 740 -18.51 -3.64 15.10
CA GLY A 740 -17.74 -2.48 15.52
C GLY A 740 -16.24 -2.77 15.59
N PHE A 741 -15.46 -1.70 15.73
CA PHE A 741 -14.00 -1.73 15.74
C PHE A 741 -13.46 -1.43 17.14
N ASN A 742 -12.20 -1.74 17.38
CA ASN A 742 -11.52 -1.22 18.58
C ASN A 742 -11.18 0.25 18.34
N ALA A 743 -11.11 1.06 19.39
CA ALA A 743 -10.73 2.48 19.30
C ALA A 743 -9.39 2.70 18.60
N ASN A 744 -8.45 1.75 18.75
CA ASN A 744 -7.19 1.70 18.04
C ASN A 744 -7.08 0.34 17.34
N LEU A 745 -6.88 0.36 16.03
CA LEU A 745 -6.56 -0.82 15.25
C LEU A 745 -5.04 -0.97 15.18
N ASP A 746 -4.57 -2.19 15.44
CA ASP A 746 -3.17 -2.56 15.32
C ASP A 746 -2.97 -3.34 14.01
N LEU A 747 -2.22 -2.76 13.08
CA LEU A 747 -1.93 -3.33 11.75
C LEU A 747 -1.15 -4.65 11.85
N ALA A 748 -0.43 -4.88 12.95
CA ALA A 748 0.20 -6.17 13.22
C ALA A 748 -0.81 -7.32 13.25
N THR A 749 -2.07 -7.05 13.56
CA THR A 749 -3.10 -8.08 13.75
C THR A 749 -3.84 -8.49 12.47
N LEU A 750 -3.54 -7.87 11.33
CA LEU A 750 -4.10 -8.29 10.03
C LEU A 750 -3.64 -9.72 9.69
N GLY A 751 -4.59 -10.58 9.33
CA GLY A 751 -4.35 -12.02 9.22
C GLY A 751 -5.41 -12.75 8.38
N GLY A 752 -5.79 -12.15 7.24
CA GLY A 752 -6.68 -12.71 6.23
C GLY A 752 -8.18 -12.75 6.60
N ASN A 753 -8.54 -12.67 7.87
CA ASN A 753 -9.94 -12.67 8.34
C ASN A 753 -10.46 -11.26 8.69
N ASN A 754 -9.58 -10.28 8.70
CA ASN A 754 -9.85 -8.90 9.11
C ASN A 754 -9.10 -7.90 8.24
N GLY A 755 -8.61 -8.35 7.07
CA GLY A 755 -7.69 -7.63 6.20
C GLY A 755 -6.33 -8.31 6.05
N PHE A 756 -5.47 -7.72 5.22
CA PHE A 756 -4.15 -8.22 4.87
C PHE A 756 -3.17 -7.08 4.54
N VAL A 757 -1.89 -7.41 4.45
CA VAL A 757 -0.82 -6.47 4.07
C VAL A 757 -0.38 -6.76 2.64
N ILE A 758 -0.11 -5.70 1.90
CA ILE A 758 0.41 -5.72 0.53
C ILE A 758 1.80 -5.11 0.55
N ASN A 759 2.80 -5.87 0.13
CA ASN A 759 4.20 -5.46 0.21
C ASN A 759 4.70 -4.98 -1.17
N GLY A 760 5.37 -3.82 -1.18
CA GLY A 760 6.21 -3.38 -2.30
C GLY A 760 7.38 -4.32 -2.56
N ILE A 761 7.97 -4.21 -3.75
CA ILE A 761 8.92 -5.20 -4.28
C ILE A 761 10.37 -4.71 -4.12
N ASP A 762 10.71 -3.61 -4.79
CA ASP A 762 12.09 -3.13 -4.89
C ASP A 762 12.33 -1.86 -4.06
N VAL A 763 13.60 -1.63 -3.73
CA VAL A 763 14.03 -0.48 -2.92
C VAL A 763 13.63 0.83 -3.62
N PHE A 764 12.99 1.73 -2.88
CA PHE A 764 12.50 3.03 -3.35
C PHE A 764 11.34 3.00 -4.37
N ASP A 765 10.63 1.88 -4.50
CA ASP A 765 9.43 1.81 -5.35
C ASP A 765 8.28 2.69 -4.86
N LEU A 766 8.22 2.94 -3.54
CA LEU A 766 7.17 3.73 -2.89
C LEU A 766 5.74 3.19 -3.15
N SER A 767 5.58 1.86 -3.10
CA SER A 767 4.27 1.22 -3.26
C SER A 767 3.26 1.70 -2.22
N GLY A 768 2.03 1.98 -2.64
CA GLY A 768 1.04 2.64 -1.79
C GLY A 768 1.13 4.17 -1.81
N SER A 769 1.92 4.75 -2.72
CA SER A 769 1.93 6.21 -2.95
C SER A 769 0.57 6.74 -3.40
N SER A 770 -0.23 5.89 -4.04
CA SER A 770 -1.65 6.08 -4.32
C SER A 770 -2.36 4.72 -4.21
N VAL A 771 -3.57 4.74 -3.66
CA VAL A 771 -4.43 3.56 -3.51
C VAL A 771 -5.86 3.93 -3.87
N SER A 772 -6.59 2.99 -4.46
CA SER A 772 -8.01 3.14 -4.78
C SER A 772 -8.63 1.75 -4.90
N SER A 773 -9.94 1.64 -4.64
CA SER A 773 -10.73 0.59 -5.28
C SER A 773 -10.57 0.70 -6.80
N ALA A 774 -10.63 -0.43 -7.47
CA ALA A 774 -10.71 -0.55 -8.92
C ALA A 774 -12.14 -0.87 -9.39
N GLY A 775 -13.09 -1.12 -8.48
CA GLY A 775 -14.39 -1.72 -8.82
C GLY A 775 -14.23 -3.15 -9.32
N ASP A 776 -15.27 -3.76 -9.90
CA ASP A 776 -15.23 -5.13 -10.41
C ASP A 776 -14.77 -5.14 -11.88
N ILE A 777 -13.44 -5.11 -12.09
CA ILE A 777 -12.89 -4.93 -13.44
C ILE A 777 -12.83 -6.24 -14.23
N ASP A 778 -12.90 -7.37 -13.54
CA ASP A 778 -12.88 -8.70 -14.15
C ASP A 778 -14.20 -9.45 -14.02
N GLY A 779 -15.24 -8.78 -13.50
CA GLY A 779 -16.66 -9.15 -13.45
C GLY A 779 -16.94 -10.44 -12.72
N ASP A 780 -16.22 -10.71 -11.64
CA ASP A 780 -16.38 -11.91 -10.83
C ASP A 780 -17.26 -11.68 -9.59
N GLY A 781 -17.75 -10.45 -9.41
CA GLY A 781 -18.66 -10.00 -8.37
C GLY A 781 -17.96 -9.57 -7.08
N PHE A 782 -16.64 -9.40 -7.09
CA PHE A 782 -15.88 -8.80 -6.01
C PHE A 782 -15.24 -7.50 -6.48
N ASP A 783 -15.20 -6.49 -5.60
CA ASP A 783 -14.45 -5.27 -5.90
C ASP A 783 -12.94 -5.57 -5.93
N ASP A 784 -12.24 -4.94 -6.86
CA ASP A 784 -10.79 -5.05 -7.04
C ASP A 784 -10.06 -3.84 -6.44
N LEU A 785 -8.73 -3.93 -6.40
CA LEU A 785 -7.85 -2.87 -5.91
C LEU A 785 -6.83 -2.45 -6.94
N ILE A 786 -6.47 -1.16 -6.92
CA ILE A 786 -5.32 -0.64 -7.66
C ILE A 786 -4.37 0.14 -6.74
N ILE A 787 -3.07 -0.07 -6.91
CA ILE A 787 -1.99 0.50 -6.11
C ILE A 787 -0.92 1.09 -7.01
N GLY A 788 -0.52 2.34 -6.75
CA GLY A 788 0.58 3.01 -7.44
C GLY A 788 1.90 2.93 -6.67
N SER A 789 2.96 2.58 -7.38
CA SER A 789 4.36 2.61 -6.96
C SER A 789 5.09 3.67 -7.78
N ALA A 790 5.00 4.93 -7.35
CA ALA A 790 5.48 6.07 -8.13
C ALA A 790 7.01 6.12 -8.29
N GLY A 791 7.77 5.44 -7.42
CA GLY A 791 9.23 5.38 -7.47
C GLY A 791 9.77 4.20 -8.26
N ALA A 792 8.91 3.25 -8.66
CA ALA A 792 9.35 2.05 -9.36
C ALA A 792 9.94 2.38 -10.74
N ASP A 793 11.02 1.67 -11.07
CA ASP A 793 11.74 1.87 -12.33
C ASP A 793 11.89 0.59 -13.17
N PRO A 794 10.80 0.07 -13.75
CA PRO A 794 10.81 -1.20 -14.48
C PRO A 794 11.62 -1.15 -15.79
N ASN A 795 12.02 0.04 -16.26
CA ASN A 795 12.64 0.23 -17.58
C ASN A 795 13.79 1.27 -17.59
N ASP A 796 14.43 1.56 -16.44
CA ASP A 796 15.49 2.58 -16.28
C ASP A 796 15.06 4.02 -16.70
N THR A 797 13.80 4.39 -16.49
CA THR A 797 13.16 5.65 -16.92
C THR A 797 12.29 6.36 -15.86
N ASP A 798 12.29 5.95 -14.59
CA ASP A 798 11.42 6.48 -13.51
C ASP A 798 9.92 6.52 -13.92
N ALA A 799 9.44 5.47 -14.59
CA ALA A 799 8.11 5.45 -15.19
C ALA A 799 6.99 5.21 -14.17
N GLY A 800 7.33 4.72 -12.96
CA GLY A 800 6.39 4.17 -11.99
C GLY A 800 5.85 2.80 -12.42
N GLU A 801 5.20 2.11 -11.48
CA GLU A 801 4.40 0.91 -11.73
C GLU A 801 3.04 1.02 -11.05
N SER A 802 2.03 0.40 -11.63
CA SER A 802 0.71 0.24 -11.02
C SER A 802 0.35 -1.24 -10.94
N TYR A 803 -0.30 -1.62 -9.86
CA TYR A 803 -0.62 -3.00 -9.55
C TYR A 803 -2.11 -3.13 -9.33
N VAL A 804 -2.75 -4.03 -10.07
CA VAL A 804 -4.16 -4.38 -9.87
C VAL A 804 -4.22 -5.72 -9.17
N ILE A 805 -5.05 -5.82 -8.14
CA ILE A 805 -5.21 -7.01 -7.31
C ILE A 805 -6.68 -7.37 -7.32
N PHE A 806 -6.98 -8.61 -7.69
CA PHE A 806 -8.37 -9.04 -7.76
C PHE A 806 -8.96 -9.36 -6.38
N GLY A 807 -10.20 -8.92 -6.18
CA GLY A 807 -11.07 -9.33 -5.10
C GLY A 807 -11.32 -10.83 -5.11
N ARG A 808 -11.80 -11.37 -3.99
CA ARG A 808 -12.22 -12.78 -3.85
C ARG A 808 -12.78 -13.01 -2.46
N ASP A 809 -13.40 -14.17 -2.27
CA ASP A 809 -13.86 -14.64 -0.96
C ASP A 809 -12.70 -14.95 0.02
N PHE A 810 -12.05 -13.92 0.55
CA PHE A 810 -10.95 -14.03 1.52
C PHE A 810 -11.42 -14.63 2.86
N THR A 811 -12.68 -14.38 3.24
CA THR A 811 -13.24 -14.75 4.54
C THR A 811 -14.01 -16.06 4.53
N ASN A 812 -14.22 -16.68 3.36
CA ASN A 812 -15.10 -17.83 3.13
C ASN A 812 -16.56 -17.53 3.54
N SER A 813 -17.01 -16.30 3.27
CA SER A 813 -18.36 -15.79 3.55
C SER A 813 -19.36 -16.13 2.44
N VAL A 814 -18.89 -16.28 1.20
CA VAL A 814 -19.74 -16.48 0.03
C VAL A 814 -20.38 -17.86 0.06
N THR A 815 -21.71 -17.89 0.15
CA THR A 815 -22.46 -19.15 0.28
C THR A 815 -22.80 -19.77 -1.08
N HIS A 816 -23.03 -18.93 -2.09
CA HIS A 816 -23.35 -19.32 -3.44
C HIS A 816 -22.70 -18.35 -4.42
N LEU A 817 -21.91 -18.88 -5.34
CA LEU A 817 -21.32 -18.16 -6.46
C LEU A 817 -21.88 -18.76 -7.75
N GLY A 818 -22.43 -17.89 -8.62
CA GLY A 818 -22.91 -18.28 -9.94
C GLY A 818 -21.78 -18.46 -10.95
N THR A 819 -22.15 -18.47 -12.22
CA THR A 819 -21.28 -18.73 -13.37
C THR A 819 -21.36 -17.55 -14.34
N ASP A 820 -20.69 -17.64 -15.50
CA ASP A 820 -20.78 -16.60 -16.53
C ASP A 820 -22.14 -16.58 -17.29
N GLY A 821 -23.18 -17.26 -16.82
CA GLY A 821 -24.46 -17.28 -17.51
C GLY A 821 -25.63 -17.54 -16.58
N ASP A 822 -26.84 -17.27 -17.09
CA ASP A 822 -28.09 -17.20 -16.33
C ASP A 822 -28.27 -18.32 -15.28
N ASP A 823 -28.09 -17.95 -14.02
CA ASP A 823 -28.18 -18.79 -12.84
C ASP A 823 -29.44 -18.52 -12.01
N THR A 824 -29.75 -19.47 -11.12
CA THR A 824 -30.79 -19.27 -10.10
C THR A 824 -30.23 -19.70 -8.76
N LEU A 825 -29.89 -18.71 -7.94
CA LEU A 825 -29.28 -18.89 -6.63
C LEU A 825 -30.34 -18.74 -5.55
N ILE A 826 -30.43 -19.74 -4.66
CA ILE A 826 -31.43 -19.79 -3.60
C ILE A 826 -30.72 -20.05 -2.28
N GLY A 827 -30.72 -19.04 -1.42
CA GLY A 827 -30.23 -19.09 -0.06
C GLY A 827 -31.12 -19.91 0.88
N THR A 828 -30.73 -19.92 2.14
CA THR A 828 -31.35 -20.72 3.19
C THR A 828 -32.39 -19.91 3.97
N ASN A 829 -32.51 -20.13 5.28
CA ASN A 829 -33.22 -19.18 6.17
C ASN A 829 -32.24 -18.54 7.17
N GLY A 830 -30.96 -18.87 7.08
CA GLY A 830 -29.87 -18.17 7.76
C GLY A 830 -29.42 -16.99 6.91
N ASP A 831 -28.32 -16.35 7.33
CA ASP A 831 -27.69 -15.25 6.59
C ASP A 831 -26.85 -15.86 5.46
N ASP A 832 -27.16 -15.49 4.23
CA ASP A 832 -26.53 -16.04 3.02
C ASP A 832 -25.93 -14.91 2.18
N VAL A 833 -24.79 -15.18 1.53
CA VAL A 833 -24.14 -14.31 0.55
C VAL A 833 -24.23 -14.98 -0.81
N LEU A 834 -24.92 -14.34 -1.75
CA LEU A 834 -25.17 -14.82 -3.11
C LEU A 834 -24.55 -13.84 -4.10
N ILE A 835 -23.66 -14.32 -4.95
CA ILE A 835 -23.06 -13.56 -6.06
C ILE A 835 -23.48 -14.26 -7.36
N GLY A 836 -24.25 -13.56 -8.22
CA GLY A 836 -24.71 -14.04 -9.52
C GLY A 836 -23.54 -14.20 -10.49
N GLY A 837 -22.73 -13.16 -10.63
CA GLY A 837 -21.58 -13.14 -11.51
C GLY A 837 -21.97 -12.51 -12.83
N ARG A 838 -22.09 -13.30 -13.91
CA ARG A 838 -22.57 -12.77 -15.20
C ARG A 838 -23.79 -13.50 -15.70
N GLY A 839 -24.47 -12.85 -16.64
CA GLY A 839 -25.69 -13.37 -17.23
C GLY A 839 -26.89 -12.81 -16.49
N ASN A 840 -28.08 -13.26 -16.88
CA ASN A 840 -29.30 -12.75 -16.28
C ASN A 840 -29.74 -13.69 -15.15
N ASP A 841 -29.29 -13.38 -13.94
CA ASP A 841 -29.38 -14.22 -12.77
C ASP A 841 -30.64 -13.96 -11.95
N ARG A 842 -31.05 -14.97 -11.17
CA ARG A 842 -32.13 -14.85 -10.20
C ARG A 842 -31.65 -15.21 -8.80
N LEU A 843 -31.64 -14.22 -7.91
CA LEU A 843 -31.15 -14.36 -6.53
C LEU A 843 -32.29 -14.30 -5.51
N ILE A 844 -32.36 -15.30 -4.62
CA ILE A 844 -33.36 -15.39 -3.55
C ILE A 844 -32.66 -15.70 -2.22
N GLY A 845 -32.41 -14.69 -1.38
CA GLY A 845 -31.70 -14.84 -0.10
C GLY A 845 -32.47 -15.71 0.92
N GLY A 846 -33.75 -15.40 1.15
CA GLY A 846 -34.62 -16.18 2.02
C GLY A 846 -35.16 -15.38 3.21
N ARG A 847 -34.76 -15.72 4.44
CA ARG A 847 -35.26 -15.09 5.68
C ARG A 847 -34.15 -14.43 6.51
N GLY A 848 -32.90 -14.60 6.09
CA GLY A 848 -31.71 -14.15 6.79
C GLY A 848 -31.55 -12.64 6.76
N VAL A 849 -30.37 -12.21 7.16
CA VAL A 849 -29.78 -10.95 6.73
C VAL A 849 -28.85 -11.32 5.58
N ASP A 850 -29.37 -11.24 4.37
CA ASP A 850 -28.72 -11.77 3.18
C ASP A 850 -27.97 -10.65 2.41
N VAL A 851 -26.96 -11.03 1.62
CA VAL A 851 -26.22 -10.17 0.68
C VAL A 851 -26.42 -10.76 -0.71
N LEU A 852 -26.93 -9.96 -1.64
CA LEU A 852 -27.25 -10.38 -3.00
C LEU A 852 -26.56 -9.42 -3.98
N TYR A 853 -25.59 -9.92 -4.72
CA TYR A 853 -24.93 -9.23 -5.82
C TYR A 853 -25.37 -9.89 -7.14
N GLY A 854 -26.08 -9.17 -8.00
CA GLY A 854 -26.46 -9.64 -9.34
C GLY A 854 -25.21 -9.81 -10.19
N GLY A 855 -24.50 -8.71 -10.41
CA GLY A 855 -23.27 -8.67 -11.18
C GLY A 855 -23.56 -8.09 -12.56
N ALA A 856 -23.04 -8.68 -13.63
CA ALA A 856 -23.25 -8.18 -14.98
C ALA A 856 -24.39 -8.94 -15.70
N GLY A 857 -25.45 -8.23 -16.07
CA GLY A 857 -26.59 -8.76 -16.80
C GLY A 857 -27.91 -8.15 -16.33
N ASP A 858 -29.04 -8.57 -16.90
CA ASP A 858 -30.34 -8.13 -16.40
C ASP A 858 -30.82 -9.07 -15.28
N ASP A 859 -30.50 -8.75 -14.03
CA ASP A 859 -30.68 -9.63 -12.88
C ASP A 859 -32.04 -9.45 -12.19
N THR A 860 -32.40 -10.45 -11.40
CA THR A 860 -33.64 -10.50 -10.63
C THR A 860 -33.37 -10.83 -9.17
N LEU A 861 -33.42 -9.82 -8.32
CA LEU A 861 -33.17 -9.94 -6.89
C LEU A 861 -34.50 -9.96 -6.11
N SER A 862 -34.68 -10.93 -5.21
CA SER A 862 -35.88 -11.00 -4.36
C SER A 862 -35.69 -10.19 -3.08
N PHE A 863 -36.53 -9.16 -2.89
CA PHE A 863 -36.49 -8.28 -1.73
C PHE A 863 -36.80 -9.01 -0.41
N GLY A 864 -35.86 -8.92 0.54
CA GLY A 864 -36.05 -9.22 1.96
C GLY A 864 -35.86 -7.97 2.83
N VAL A 865 -36.81 -7.71 3.72
CA VAL A 865 -36.80 -6.53 4.64
C VAL A 865 -35.63 -6.50 5.64
N ARG A 866 -34.85 -7.59 5.73
CA ARG A 866 -33.72 -7.74 6.64
C ARG A 866 -32.39 -7.89 5.91
N ASP A 867 -32.41 -7.95 4.59
CA ASP A 867 -31.21 -8.16 3.79
C ASP A 867 -30.24 -7.00 4.02
N ARG A 868 -28.94 -7.26 4.06
CA ARG A 868 -27.94 -6.23 4.28
C ARG A 868 -27.70 -5.42 3.01
N ARG A 869 -27.63 -6.11 1.88
CA ARG A 869 -27.30 -5.53 0.58
C ARG A 869 -28.05 -6.29 -0.52
N LEU A 870 -28.70 -5.55 -1.39
CA LEU A 870 -29.20 -6.02 -2.68
C LEU A 870 -28.64 -5.07 -3.74
N ASP A 871 -27.87 -5.62 -4.65
CA ASP A 871 -27.11 -4.87 -5.62
C ASP A 871 -27.31 -5.52 -6.97
N GLY A 872 -27.93 -4.82 -7.92
CA GLY A 872 -28.13 -5.34 -9.26
C GLY A 872 -26.82 -5.50 -10.02
N GLY A 873 -25.87 -4.58 -9.81
CA GLY A 873 -24.69 -4.47 -10.66
C GLY A 873 -24.99 -3.77 -11.99
N SER A 874 -24.42 -4.26 -13.08
CA SER A 874 -24.54 -3.63 -14.39
C SER A 874 -25.60 -4.29 -15.25
N GLY A 875 -26.52 -3.51 -15.81
CA GLY A 875 -27.59 -4.01 -16.65
C GLY A 875 -28.91 -3.30 -16.39
N ILE A 876 -30.03 -3.99 -16.66
CA ILE A 876 -31.37 -3.53 -16.25
C ILE A 876 -31.90 -4.50 -15.21
N ASP A 877 -31.76 -4.12 -13.95
CA ASP A 877 -31.98 -5.02 -12.83
C ASP A 877 -33.37 -4.87 -12.21
N THR A 878 -33.86 -6.01 -11.73
CA THR A 878 -35.23 -6.17 -11.26
C THR A 878 -35.27 -6.56 -9.79
N LEU A 879 -35.79 -5.66 -8.95
CA LEU A 879 -36.18 -5.99 -7.58
C LEU A 879 -37.60 -6.56 -7.53
N THR A 880 -37.75 -7.80 -7.05
CA THR A 880 -39.02 -8.53 -7.01
C THR A 880 -39.55 -8.73 -5.59
N VAL A 881 -40.88 -8.90 -5.46
CA VAL A 881 -41.52 -9.31 -4.20
C VAL A 881 -42.09 -10.73 -4.30
N ASP A 882 -41.45 -11.69 -3.62
CA ASP A 882 -41.83 -13.11 -3.68
C ASP A 882 -42.92 -13.52 -2.66
N THR A 883 -43.35 -12.63 -1.75
CA THR A 883 -44.32 -12.94 -0.68
C THR A 883 -45.48 -11.95 -0.59
N ASN A 884 -46.50 -12.25 0.24
CA ASN A 884 -47.76 -11.52 0.28
C ASN A 884 -47.73 -10.28 1.19
N GLY A 885 -48.09 -9.13 0.62
CA GLY A 885 -48.40 -7.93 1.39
C GLY A 885 -47.15 -7.16 1.81
N ILE A 886 -46.13 -7.18 0.94
CA ILE A 886 -44.84 -6.53 1.18
C ILE A 886 -44.98 -5.02 0.98
N THR A 887 -44.31 -4.27 1.84
CA THR A 887 -44.12 -2.83 1.68
C THR A 887 -42.62 -2.57 1.54
N ILE A 888 -42.22 -2.05 0.39
CA ILE A 888 -40.88 -1.51 0.15
C ILE A 888 -40.99 0.00 0.44
N ASP A 889 -40.35 0.46 1.50
CA ASP A 889 -40.37 1.86 1.92
C ASP A 889 -38.95 2.45 1.94
N PHE A 890 -38.52 2.93 0.77
CA PHE A 890 -37.20 3.57 0.59
C PHE A 890 -37.02 4.85 1.40
N THR A 891 -38.06 5.35 2.08
CA THR A 891 -37.93 6.49 2.99
C THR A 891 -37.51 6.08 4.40
N THR A 892 -37.47 4.78 4.67
CA THR A 892 -37.14 4.20 5.98
C THR A 892 -36.08 3.11 5.92
N LEU A 893 -35.81 2.54 4.74
CA LEU A 893 -34.70 1.63 4.55
C LEU A 893 -33.37 2.39 4.71
N PRO A 894 -32.33 1.75 5.30
CA PRO A 894 -30.98 2.29 5.28
C PRO A 894 -30.53 2.61 3.85
N ARG A 895 -29.74 3.68 3.67
CA ARG A 895 -29.18 4.00 2.36
C ARG A 895 -28.14 2.97 1.96
N ASN A 896 -27.90 2.85 0.65
CA ASN A 896 -27.02 1.89 0.01
C ASN A 896 -27.40 0.41 0.25
N GLN A 897 -28.41 0.10 1.06
CA GLN A 897 -28.94 -1.27 1.21
C GLN A 897 -29.42 -1.84 -0.12
N ILE A 898 -29.99 -0.98 -0.99
CA ILE A 898 -30.47 -1.36 -2.32
C ILE A 898 -29.90 -0.36 -3.32
N ARG A 899 -29.15 -0.83 -4.30
CA ARG A 899 -28.57 -0.03 -5.38
C ARG A 899 -28.62 -0.78 -6.72
N SER A 900 -28.36 -0.04 -7.79
CA SER A 900 -28.33 -0.56 -9.17
C SER A 900 -29.63 -1.30 -9.53
N ILE A 901 -30.79 -0.65 -9.38
CA ILE A 901 -32.12 -1.20 -9.71
C ILE A 901 -32.92 -0.22 -10.58
N GLU A 902 -33.23 -0.63 -11.80
CA GLU A 902 -34.01 0.14 -12.78
C GLU A 902 -35.48 -0.30 -12.83
N LEU A 903 -35.79 -1.51 -12.33
CA LEU A 903 -37.13 -2.11 -12.36
C LEU A 903 -37.56 -2.66 -11.00
N ILE A 904 -38.78 -2.34 -10.58
CA ILE A 904 -39.42 -2.96 -9.41
C ILE A 904 -40.66 -3.72 -9.86
N ASP A 905 -40.69 -5.02 -9.59
CA ASP A 905 -41.82 -5.90 -9.89
C ASP A 905 -42.63 -6.23 -8.63
N LEU A 906 -43.79 -5.58 -8.51
CA LEU A 906 -44.76 -5.79 -7.44
C LEU A 906 -45.77 -6.92 -7.74
N THR A 907 -45.69 -7.59 -8.90
CA THR A 907 -46.69 -8.56 -9.38
C THR A 907 -46.77 -9.86 -8.57
N GLY A 908 -45.98 -9.98 -7.50
CA GLY A 908 -46.07 -11.05 -6.51
C GLY A 908 -47.47 -11.24 -5.91
N THR A 909 -47.59 -12.20 -5.00
CA THR A 909 -48.91 -12.47 -4.39
C THR A 909 -49.33 -11.32 -3.48
N GLY A 910 -50.64 -11.05 -3.36
CA GLY A 910 -51.15 -10.07 -2.40
C GLY A 910 -51.32 -8.66 -2.95
N ASN A 911 -51.36 -7.70 -2.03
CA ASN A 911 -51.37 -6.27 -2.34
C ASN A 911 -50.07 -5.68 -1.79
N ASN A 912 -49.15 -5.33 -2.68
CA ASN A 912 -47.83 -4.83 -2.34
C ASN A 912 -47.79 -3.30 -2.47
N ASN A 913 -46.89 -2.67 -1.71
CA ASN A 913 -46.81 -1.22 -1.67
C ASN A 913 -45.36 -0.75 -1.84
N LEU A 914 -45.16 0.25 -2.69
CA LEU A 914 -43.89 0.92 -2.87
C LEU A 914 -44.02 2.38 -2.43
N ILE A 915 -43.14 2.83 -1.53
CA ILE A 915 -43.04 4.21 -1.06
C ILE A 915 -41.63 4.70 -1.40
N LEU A 916 -41.55 5.81 -2.13
CA LEU A 916 -40.29 6.44 -2.53
C LEU A 916 -40.40 7.97 -2.56
N THR A 917 -39.25 8.64 -2.56
CA THR A 917 -39.10 10.05 -2.90
C THR A 917 -38.48 10.21 -4.30
N ARG A 918 -38.43 11.45 -4.83
CA ARG A 918 -37.69 11.73 -6.07
C ARG A 918 -36.22 11.34 -5.93
N LEU A 919 -35.61 11.69 -4.78
CA LEU A 919 -34.18 11.43 -4.53
C LEU A 919 -33.90 9.93 -4.41
N ASN A 920 -34.79 9.18 -3.75
CA ASN A 920 -34.65 7.71 -3.71
C ASN A 920 -34.63 7.08 -5.11
N LEU A 921 -35.31 7.66 -6.11
CA LEU A 921 -35.28 7.13 -7.47
C LEU A 921 -33.97 7.45 -8.18
N LEU A 922 -33.44 8.66 -7.98
CA LEU A 922 -32.18 9.09 -8.60
C LEU A 922 -31.02 8.23 -8.08
N ASN A 923 -31.00 7.95 -6.78
CA ASN A 923 -29.92 7.17 -6.15
C ASN A 923 -30.13 5.64 -6.24
N LEU A 924 -31.15 5.16 -6.95
CA LEU A 924 -31.44 3.72 -7.02
C LEU A 924 -30.77 3.05 -8.21
N SER A 925 -30.56 3.78 -9.30
CA SER A 925 -30.04 3.25 -10.56
C SER A 925 -28.82 4.08 -10.96
N ASP A 926 -27.74 3.40 -11.31
CA ASP A 926 -26.46 4.04 -11.57
C ASP A 926 -26.31 4.39 -13.07
N THR A 927 -27.19 3.85 -13.92
CA THR A 927 -27.14 4.03 -15.38
C THR A 927 -28.21 4.99 -15.90
N THR A 928 -29.33 5.13 -15.19
CA THR A 928 -30.44 5.99 -15.62
C THR A 928 -31.14 6.71 -14.48
N ASN A 929 -31.59 7.93 -14.74
CA ASN A 929 -32.50 8.63 -13.85
C ASN A 929 -33.97 8.13 -13.99
N ARG A 930 -34.19 6.84 -14.26
CA ARG A 930 -35.50 6.27 -14.59
C ARG A 930 -35.80 4.96 -13.86
N LEU A 931 -36.97 4.90 -13.22
CA LEU A 931 -37.50 3.69 -12.58
C LEU A 931 -38.80 3.20 -13.25
N ILE A 932 -38.88 1.90 -13.50
CA ILE A 932 -40.08 1.20 -13.99
C ILE A 932 -40.70 0.40 -12.85
N VAL A 933 -42.02 0.52 -12.66
CA VAL A 933 -42.75 -0.22 -11.64
C VAL A 933 -43.88 -1.03 -12.29
N ASN A 934 -43.70 -2.35 -12.24
CA ASN A 934 -44.70 -3.34 -12.64
C ASN A 934 -45.56 -3.75 -11.44
N GLY A 935 -46.81 -4.12 -11.67
CA GLY A 935 -47.72 -4.52 -10.60
C GLY A 935 -49.09 -4.92 -11.10
N ASN A 936 -49.91 -5.47 -10.20
CA ASN A 936 -51.24 -5.94 -10.50
C ASN A 936 -52.32 -5.17 -9.70
N ALA A 937 -53.58 -5.47 -9.99
CA ALA A 937 -54.71 -4.81 -9.34
C ALA A 937 -54.76 -5.11 -7.83
N GLY A 938 -54.40 -4.12 -7.01
CA GLY A 938 -54.32 -4.24 -5.56
C GLY A 938 -53.06 -3.59 -5.00
N ASP A 939 -52.02 -3.49 -5.83
CA ASP A 939 -50.75 -2.86 -5.50
C ASP A 939 -50.87 -1.33 -5.47
N SER A 940 -49.94 -0.67 -4.77
CA SER A 940 -49.86 0.77 -4.72
C SER A 940 -48.45 1.34 -4.79
N VAL A 941 -48.34 2.53 -5.39
CA VAL A 941 -47.12 3.35 -5.40
C VAL A 941 -47.46 4.71 -4.79
N THR A 942 -46.68 5.12 -3.79
CA THR A 942 -46.84 6.40 -3.09
C THR A 942 -45.57 7.23 -3.19
N SER A 943 -45.69 8.45 -3.72
CA SER A 943 -44.62 9.44 -3.73
C SER A 943 -45.23 10.85 -3.73
N THR A 944 -45.30 11.48 -2.55
CA THR A 944 -46.03 12.75 -2.37
C THR A 944 -45.12 13.91 -2.01
N GLY A 945 -45.47 15.11 -2.50
CA GLY A 945 -44.76 16.35 -2.19
C GLY A 945 -43.47 16.54 -2.98
N GLN A 946 -43.29 15.80 -4.07
CA GLN A 946 -42.04 15.73 -4.83
C GLN A 946 -42.08 16.52 -6.16
N GLY A 947 -43.23 17.14 -6.48
CA GLY A 947 -43.36 17.99 -7.67
C GLY A 947 -43.50 17.22 -8.98
N TRP A 948 -44.02 15.99 -8.91
CA TRP A 948 -44.22 15.13 -10.07
C TRP A 948 -45.21 15.72 -11.08
N ILE A 949 -44.79 15.74 -12.35
CA ILE A 949 -45.61 16.14 -13.48
C ILE A 949 -46.05 14.88 -14.21
N ARG A 950 -47.36 14.62 -14.27
CA ARG A 950 -47.91 13.50 -15.03
C ARG A 950 -47.84 13.79 -16.54
N GLY A 951 -47.15 12.93 -17.27
CA GLY A 951 -47.05 12.91 -18.72
C GLY A 951 -48.16 12.10 -19.40
N ASN A 952 -47.93 11.75 -20.67
CA ASN A 952 -48.82 10.86 -21.41
C ASN A 952 -48.58 9.40 -21.00
N GLU A 953 -49.59 8.55 -21.19
CA GLU A 953 -49.39 7.10 -21.09
C GLU A 953 -48.42 6.63 -22.18
N THR A 954 -47.52 5.72 -21.81
CA THR A 954 -46.60 5.03 -22.72
C THR A 954 -46.83 3.52 -22.65
N THR A 955 -46.34 2.78 -23.64
CA THR A 955 -46.41 1.31 -23.66
C THR A 955 -45.02 0.75 -23.89
N LEU A 956 -44.55 -0.07 -22.95
CA LEU A 956 -43.29 -0.79 -23.01
C LEU A 956 -43.61 -2.27 -22.82
N ASP A 957 -43.11 -3.14 -23.70
CA ASP A 957 -43.30 -4.60 -23.67
C ASP A 957 -44.75 -5.10 -23.47
N GLY A 958 -45.71 -4.31 -23.96
CA GLY A 958 -47.14 -4.63 -23.90
C GLY A 958 -47.85 -4.18 -22.62
N ILE A 959 -47.13 -3.63 -21.65
CA ILE A 959 -47.67 -3.03 -20.42
C ILE A 959 -47.86 -1.52 -20.65
N ARG A 960 -48.96 -0.96 -20.15
CA ARG A 960 -49.24 0.49 -20.23
C ARG A 960 -48.83 1.16 -18.93
N TYR A 961 -48.08 2.25 -19.05
CA TYR A 961 -47.54 2.99 -17.91
C TYR A 961 -48.07 4.42 -17.90
N ASN A 962 -48.40 4.91 -16.70
CA ASN A 962 -48.48 6.34 -16.42
C ASN A 962 -47.05 6.86 -16.20
N GLN A 963 -46.64 7.83 -17.02
CA GLN A 963 -45.35 8.49 -16.87
C GLN A 963 -45.46 9.69 -15.92
N PHE A 964 -44.51 9.82 -15.01
CA PHE A 964 -44.31 10.97 -14.14
C PHE A 964 -42.87 11.45 -14.27
N THR A 965 -42.66 12.77 -14.29
CA THR A 965 -41.32 13.36 -14.32
C THR A 965 -41.15 14.43 -13.26
N ALA A 966 -39.95 14.53 -12.68
CA ALA A 966 -39.57 15.57 -11.72
C ALA A 966 -38.05 15.84 -11.84
N GLY A 967 -37.66 16.96 -12.44
CA GLY A 967 -36.24 17.17 -12.80
C GLY A 967 -35.75 16.13 -13.81
N ALA A 968 -34.59 15.52 -13.57
CA ALA A 968 -34.08 14.39 -14.34
C ALA A 968 -34.86 13.08 -14.10
N ALA A 969 -35.49 12.92 -12.93
CA ALA A 969 -36.18 11.70 -12.53
C ALA A 969 -37.39 11.39 -13.43
N THR A 970 -37.46 10.15 -13.91
CA THR A 970 -38.59 9.61 -14.67
C THR A 970 -39.14 8.36 -14.00
N LEU A 971 -40.41 8.37 -13.60
CA LEU A 971 -41.09 7.23 -13.00
C LEU A 971 -42.19 6.71 -13.94
N LEU A 972 -42.10 5.44 -14.32
CA LEU A 972 -43.11 4.75 -15.13
C LEU A 972 -43.86 3.75 -14.25
N VAL A 973 -45.15 3.99 -14.01
CA VAL A 973 -45.97 3.11 -13.13
C VAL A 973 -47.08 2.46 -13.93
N ASP A 974 -47.17 1.13 -13.87
CA ASP A 974 -48.23 0.36 -14.52
C ASP A 974 -49.62 0.95 -14.20
N THR A 975 -50.44 1.11 -15.24
CA THR A 975 -51.82 1.62 -15.14
C THR A 975 -52.74 0.77 -14.26
N ASP A 976 -52.39 -0.49 -13.99
CA ASP A 976 -53.16 -1.38 -13.10
C ASP A 976 -52.87 -1.15 -11.60
N ILE A 977 -51.83 -0.37 -11.26
CA ILE A 977 -51.43 -0.03 -9.88
C ILE A 977 -52.24 1.18 -9.36
N THR A 978 -52.53 1.21 -8.05
CA THR A 978 -53.07 2.40 -7.37
C THR A 978 -51.96 3.44 -7.13
N GLN A 979 -52.10 4.64 -7.71
CA GLN A 979 -51.03 5.64 -7.70
C GLN A 979 -51.40 6.86 -6.84
N ILE A 980 -50.56 7.19 -5.86
CA ILE A 980 -50.65 8.42 -5.03
C ILE A 980 -49.37 9.21 -5.23
N ILE A 981 -49.32 9.96 -6.34
CA ILE A 981 -48.11 10.66 -6.81
C ILE A 981 -48.42 12.15 -6.98
N SER A 982 -47.65 13.03 -6.35
CA SER A 982 -47.85 14.50 -6.38
C SER A 982 -46.59 15.30 -6.11
#